data_AF-A0A7X6UM61-F1
#
_entry.id   AF-A0A7X6UM61-F1
#
_cell.length_a   1.000
_cell.length_b   1.000
_cell.length_c   1.000
_cell.angle_alpha   90.00
_cell.angle_beta   90.00
_cell.angle_gamma   90.00
#
_symmetry.space_group_name_H-M   'P 1'
#
loop_
_entity.id
_entity.type
_entity.pdbx_description
1 polymer ?
#
loop_
_entity_poly.entity_id
_entity_poly.type
_entity_poly.pdbx_seq_one_letter_code
_entity_poly.pdbx_strand_id
1 'polypeptide(L)'
;SIISYCLEITGFDPIRYNLVFERFLNPSRVTPPDFDIDFCQAKRGRMIEYIREKYGRDHVAQIVTFNSLGAKSAIRDVGRVLEVPLVDCDKLAKMIPEEPKITLERAMLMSPDLSDAYGSDPVAKKIIDYSFVLEGLSKNIGLHAAGVVIGNMPLIDIVPLARDKNQEIITQFSKDYVEALGLLKADCLGLKTLTVIQEALDLIEEKKGIKLLASDIPMDDKATFELVARGDTVGVFQLESRGMRDLARRIGLNRFEDLIAMIALFRPGPMRMLDDYVNRKSGQVDIVYQHKLLEPILEETYGVMIYQEQVQQAANVLAGYTLGEGDLLRRAMGKKMPDEMEKQRTKFIEGCQKKNKIAADKAEEIFDSISKFAEYGFNKSHSAGYAILACQTAYLKAHYPEEYMAALISGEIGNYEKLVVFIEEAKYMELAVLPPDINKSVVRFDPEEKAIRYGLAGIKNVGEGAAQAIVEERLANGPFKDLIDLCSRVDARAVNKKVLESLARCGALDSLGEHRAKIFNNIGYAMSRAISIQRDKAAGQGNLFDLLDDNSAFDENELSEYAVWHEKEMLVGEMELLGIYVSGHPLAQYESLLKTYRLSSIIQLRDKEDGQKVRTGGMISALSKRITKKKQETMAVLTLEDLESSVEVLVFPKTYKDFSDVLQMGAPVIVCGELNGEEGAQKIFATEVYPLEEAGNYFATKIHLHLTESLANKELLNKMRDICADNPGDSELIVCLELTKGVKIFIEADHGLRVNPSMTFLKEMDQLLGEGSVFVAVDQTPCLREDTLNQRKNWNNRRS
;
A
#
# COMPACT_ATOMS: atom_id res chain seq x y z
N SER A 1 -30.64 8.07 -12.32
CA SER A 1 -32.11 8.18 -12.42
C SER A 1 -32.54 9.38 -11.61
N ILE A 2 -33.30 10.33 -12.18
CA ILE A 2 -33.74 11.53 -11.43
C ILE A 2 -34.71 11.16 -10.30
N ILE A 3 -35.57 10.17 -10.54
CA ILE A 3 -36.48 9.65 -9.50
C ILE A 3 -35.69 9.08 -8.33
N SER A 4 -34.64 8.31 -8.62
CA SER A 4 -33.77 7.73 -7.57
C SER A 4 -33.02 8.82 -6.80
N TYR A 5 -32.64 9.92 -7.44
CA TYR A 5 -32.03 11.07 -6.78
C TYR A 5 -33.04 11.80 -5.87
N CYS A 6 -34.25 12.09 -6.36
CA CYS A 6 -35.30 12.75 -5.57
C CYS A 6 -35.79 11.90 -4.38
N LEU A 7 -35.69 10.57 -4.48
CA LEU A 7 -36.03 9.63 -3.40
C LEU A 7 -34.84 9.29 -2.50
N GLU A 8 -33.70 9.98 -2.68
CA GLU A 8 -32.47 9.77 -1.90
C GLU A 8 -31.90 8.33 -1.97
N ILE A 9 -32.25 7.60 -3.04
CA ILE A 9 -31.66 6.29 -3.35
C ILE A 9 -30.23 6.47 -3.90
N THR A 10 -29.99 7.57 -4.64
CA THR A 10 -28.67 7.92 -5.19
C THR A 10 -28.27 9.31 -4.74
N GLY A 11 -27.00 9.51 -4.36
CA GLY A 11 -26.51 10.78 -3.80
C GLY A 11 -26.03 11.84 -4.79
N PHE A 12 -26.30 11.71 -6.09
CA PHE A 12 -25.78 12.64 -7.10
C PHE A 12 -26.80 13.02 -8.18
N ASP A 13 -26.76 14.29 -8.58
CA ASP A 13 -27.69 14.88 -9.54
C ASP A 13 -27.39 14.36 -10.97
N PRO A 14 -28.29 13.55 -11.56
CA PRO A 14 -28.07 13.02 -12.89
C PRO A 14 -28.18 14.07 -13.99
N ILE A 15 -28.84 15.21 -13.75
CA ILE A 15 -28.99 16.28 -14.74
C ILE A 15 -27.68 17.05 -14.84
N ARG A 16 -27.08 17.45 -13.70
CA ARG A 16 -25.78 18.14 -13.66
C ARG A 16 -24.69 17.41 -14.44
N TYR A 17 -24.68 16.07 -14.37
CA TYR A 17 -23.66 15.24 -15.02
C TYR A 17 -24.12 14.59 -16.33
N ASN A 18 -25.20 15.07 -16.95
CA ASN A 18 -25.71 14.60 -18.25
C ASN A 18 -25.92 13.07 -18.32
N LEU A 19 -26.44 12.47 -17.25
CA LEU A 19 -26.68 11.03 -17.18
C LEU A 19 -28.02 10.65 -17.82
N VAL A 20 -28.01 9.58 -18.61
CA VAL A 20 -29.17 9.13 -19.39
C VAL A 20 -30.02 8.16 -18.57
N PHE A 21 -31.31 8.44 -18.40
CA PHE A 21 -32.23 7.58 -17.63
C PHE A 21 -32.47 6.23 -18.33
N GLU A 22 -32.58 6.23 -19.65
CA GLU A 22 -32.85 5.05 -20.48
C GLU A 22 -31.73 4.01 -20.41
N ARG A 23 -30.53 4.42 -19.98
CA ARG A 23 -29.42 3.50 -19.71
C ARG A 23 -29.66 2.65 -18.46
N PHE A 24 -30.43 3.16 -17.50
CA PHE A 24 -30.85 2.46 -16.30
C PHE A 24 -32.12 1.65 -16.55
N LEU A 25 -33.19 2.30 -17.04
CA LEU A 25 -34.46 1.67 -17.35
C LEU A 25 -34.88 2.02 -18.78
N ASN A 26 -34.76 1.06 -19.69
CA ASN A 26 -35.08 1.26 -21.10
C ASN A 26 -36.57 0.94 -21.36
N PRO A 27 -37.41 1.91 -21.77
CA PRO A 27 -38.84 1.69 -22.03
C PRO A 27 -39.09 0.64 -23.12
N SER A 28 -38.16 0.47 -24.04
CA SER A 28 -38.23 -0.52 -25.13
C SER A 28 -37.85 -1.93 -24.67
N ARG A 29 -37.56 -2.13 -23.37
CA ARG A 29 -37.12 -3.42 -22.80
C ARG A 29 -37.87 -3.74 -21.52
N VAL A 30 -38.61 -4.86 -21.53
CA VAL A 30 -39.32 -5.37 -20.34
C VAL A 30 -38.37 -6.22 -19.49
N THR A 31 -37.40 -5.57 -18.83
CA THR A 31 -36.57 -6.19 -17.80
C THR A 31 -36.62 -5.34 -16.54
N PRO A 32 -36.78 -5.93 -15.35
CA PRO A 32 -36.65 -5.19 -14.09
C PRO A 32 -35.30 -4.46 -14.02
N PRO A 33 -35.25 -3.26 -13.41
CA PRO A 33 -33.97 -2.62 -13.09
C PRO A 33 -33.27 -3.39 -11.97
N ASP A 34 -31.94 -3.53 -12.06
CA ASP A 34 -31.10 -4.08 -10.99
C ASP A 34 -30.55 -2.92 -10.15
N PHE A 35 -30.66 -3.02 -8.82
CA PHE A 35 -30.11 -2.05 -7.88
C PHE A 35 -28.99 -2.70 -7.07
N ASP A 36 -27.78 -2.26 -7.36
CA ASP A 36 -26.58 -2.62 -6.62
C ASP A 36 -26.25 -1.45 -5.67
N ILE A 37 -26.35 -1.68 -4.36
CA ILE A 37 -26.16 -0.63 -3.35
C ILE A 37 -24.95 -0.98 -2.47
N ASP A 38 -23.99 -0.07 -2.44
CA ASP A 38 -22.83 -0.14 -1.55
C ASP A 38 -23.17 0.36 -0.14
N PHE A 39 -22.89 -0.46 0.86
CA PHE A 39 -23.03 -0.14 2.26
C PHE A 39 -21.68 -0.18 2.97
N CYS A 40 -21.58 0.56 4.08
CA CYS A 40 -20.50 0.38 5.07
C CYS A 40 -20.39 -1.10 5.45
N GLN A 41 -19.22 -1.71 5.23
CA GLN A 41 -19.01 -3.14 5.42
C GLN A 41 -19.34 -3.59 6.85
N ALA A 42 -19.00 -2.78 7.85
CA ALA A 42 -19.27 -3.06 9.26
C ALA A 42 -20.77 -3.04 9.60
N LYS A 43 -21.55 -2.18 8.92
CA LYS A 43 -23.00 -2.00 9.16
C LYS A 43 -23.88 -2.81 8.21
N ARG A 44 -23.31 -3.50 7.22
CA ARG A 44 -24.04 -4.26 6.21
C ARG A 44 -24.94 -5.35 6.81
N GLY A 45 -24.46 -6.09 7.81
CA GLY A 45 -25.25 -7.14 8.46
C GLY A 45 -26.57 -6.61 9.05
N ARG A 46 -26.54 -5.39 9.60
CA ARG A 46 -27.72 -4.69 10.14
C ARG A 46 -28.74 -4.35 9.04
N MET A 47 -28.29 -4.04 7.82
CA MET A 47 -29.19 -3.79 6.69
C MET A 47 -29.90 -5.07 6.25
N ILE A 48 -29.18 -6.20 6.18
CA ILE A 48 -29.78 -7.50 5.85
C ILE A 48 -30.82 -7.88 6.90
N GLU A 49 -30.50 -7.66 8.18
CA GLU A 49 -31.44 -7.94 9.26
C GLU A 49 -32.70 -7.05 9.20
N TYR A 50 -32.54 -5.76 8.88
CA TYR A 50 -33.68 -4.88 8.64
C TYR A 50 -34.58 -5.37 7.49
N ILE A 51 -34.00 -5.85 6.38
CA ILE A 51 -34.77 -6.40 5.25
C ILE A 51 -35.56 -7.64 5.71
N ARG A 52 -34.95 -8.52 6.51
CA ARG A 52 -35.60 -9.71 7.08
C ARG A 52 -36.74 -9.35 8.02
N GLU A 53 -36.55 -8.38 8.90
CA GLU A 53 -37.59 -7.92 9.82
C GLU A 53 -38.75 -7.27 9.06
N LYS A 54 -38.46 -6.50 8.01
CA LYS A 54 -39.46 -5.76 7.24
C LYS A 54 -40.33 -6.65 6.35
N TYR A 55 -39.74 -7.64 5.68
CA TYR A 55 -40.45 -8.48 4.70
C TYR A 55 -40.78 -9.88 5.21
N GLY A 56 -40.27 -10.28 6.37
CA GLY A 56 -40.44 -11.62 6.95
C GLY A 56 -39.20 -12.49 6.77
N ARG A 57 -38.75 -13.16 7.84
CA ARG A 57 -37.54 -14.00 7.84
C ARG A 57 -37.62 -15.20 6.89
N ASP A 58 -38.82 -15.68 6.62
CA ASP A 58 -39.13 -16.77 5.69
C ASP A 58 -39.26 -16.31 4.23
N HIS A 59 -39.34 -15.00 3.99
CA HIS A 59 -39.43 -14.38 2.66
C HIS A 59 -38.08 -13.86 2.15
N VAL A 60 -37.04 -13.89 2.99
CA VAL A 60 -35.73 -13.31 2.70
C VAL A 60 -34.63 -14.34 2.94
N ALA A 61 -33.79 -14.59 1.94
CA ALA A 61 -32.64 -15.46 2.05
C ALA A 61 -31.42 -14.85 1.35
N GLN A 62 -30.23 -15.28 1.73
CA GLN A 62 -29.02 -14.94 0.98
C GLN A 62 -28.85 -15.92 -0.19
N ILE A 63 -28.28 -15.44 -1.29
CA ILE A 63 -28.02 -16.28 -2.46
C ILE A 63 -26.77 -17.14 -2.21
N VAL A 64 -26.81 -18.43 -2.54
CA VAL A 64 -25.62 -19.28 -2.49
C VAL A 64 -24.66 -18.96 -3.63
N THR A 65 -23.36 -19.04 -3.34
CA THR A 65 -22.30 -19.07 -4.36
C THR A 65 -21.61 -20.42 -4.34
N PHE A 66 -21.31 -20.94 -5.52
CA PHE A 66 -20.51 -22.15 -5.67
C PHE A 66 -19.11 -21.73 -6.09
N ASN A 67 -18.13 -21.93 -5.21
CA ASN A 67 -16.75 -21.66 -5.57
C ASN A 67 -16.24 -22.84 -6.39
N SER A 68 -15.88 -22.57 -7.64
CA SER A 68 -15.26 -23.56 -8.51
C SER A 68 -13.75 -23.68 -8.24
N LEU A 69 -13.18 -24.83 -8.60
CA LEU A 69 -11.74 -25.03 -8.65
C LEU A 69 -11.17 -24.25 -9.83
N GLY A 70 -10.53 -23.12 -9.54
CA GLY A 70 -9.67 -22.44 -10.51
C GLY A 70 -8.33 -23.15 -10.69
N ALA A 71 -7.63 -22.87 -11.79
CA ALA A 71 -6.35 -23.48 -12.15
C ALA A 71 -5.34 -23.60 -10.98
N LYS A 72 -5.06 -22.48 -10.28
CA LYS A 72 -4.11 -22.45 -9.14
C LYS A 72 -4.59 -23.29 -7.95
N SER A 73 -5.89 -23.25 -7.63
CA SER A 73 -6.45 -24.03 -6.54
C SER A 73 -6.50 -25.53 -6.84
N ALA A 74 -6.78 -25.90 -8.09
CA ALA A 74 -6.77 -27.30 -8.52
C ALA A 74 -5.37 -27.91 -8.32
N ILE A 75 -4.32 -27.23 -8.79
CA ILE A 75 -2.93 -27.67 -8.61
C ILE A 75 -2.58 -27.86 -7.12
N ARG A 76 -2.92 -26.89 -6.28
CA ARG A 76 -2.62 -26.95 -4.83
C ARG A 76 -3.37 -28.06 -4.12
N ASP A 77 -4.66 -28.22 -4.41
CA ASP A 77 -5.50 -29.23 -3.76
C ASP A 77 -5.08 -30.64 -4.20
N VAL A 78 -4.83 -30.85 -5.50
CA VAL A 78 -4.32 -32.13 -6.02
C VAL A 78 -2.96 -32.44 -5.43
N GLY A 79 -2.03 -31.49 -5.42
CA GLY A 79 -0.70 -31.67 -4.84
C GLY A 79 -0.76 -32.05 -3.36
N ARG A 80 -1.66 -31.44 -2.59
CA ARG A 80 -1.91 -31.80 -1.18
C ARG A 80 -2.42 -33.23 -1.03
N VAL A 81 -3.35 -33.67 -1.88
CA VAL A 81 -3.87 -35.05 -1.87
C VAL A 81 -2.80 -36.06 -2.26
N LEU A 82 -1.89 -35.67 -3.15
CA LEU A 82 -0.71 -36.46 -3.52
C LEU A 82 0.44 -36.37 -2.51
N GLU A 83 0.23 -35.74 -1.35
CA GLU A 83 1.21 -35.56 -0.27
C GLU A 83 2.48 -34.83 -0.71
N VAL A 84 2.38 -33.99 -1.75
CA VAL A 84 3.49 -33.15 -2.21
C VAL A 84 3.63 -31.96 -1.24
N PRO A 85 4.87 -31.59 -0.82
CA PRO A 85 5.10 -30.45 0.05
C PRO A 85 4.43 -29.18 -0.48
N LEU A 86 3.74 -28.44 0.40
CA LEU A 86 2.98 -27.23 0.02
C LEU A 86 3.83 -26.19 -0.70
N VAL A 87 5.12 -26.08 -0.33
CA VAL A 87 6.08 -25.17 -0.95
C VAL A 87 6.24 -25.46 -2.44
N ASP A 88 6.27 -26.74 -2.83
CA ASP A 88 6.46 -27.12 -4.23
C ASP A 88 5.16 -27.01 -5.03
N CYS A 89 4.02 -27.31 -4.39
CA CYS A 89 2.70 -26.99 -4.96
C CYS A 89 2.52 -25.49 -5.21
N ASP A 90 3.00 -24.64 -4.30
CA ASP A 90 2.93 -23.19 -4.43
C ASP A 90 3.84 -22.67 -5.55
N LYS A 91 5.04 -23.25 -5.72
CA LYS A 91 5.92 -22.92 -6.86
C LYS A 91 5.21 -23.21 -8.19
N LEU A 92 4.61 -24.40 -8.32
CA LEU A 92 3.91 -24.79 -9.55
C LEU A 92 2.67 -23.90 -9.80
N ALA A 93 1.89 -23.60 -8.75
CA ALA A 93 0.74 -22.70 -8.86
C ALA A 93 1.13 -21.25 -9.22
N LYS A 94 2.31 -20.77 -8.80
CA LYS A 94 2.82 -19.44 -9.16
C LYS A 94 3.24 -19.32 -10.63
N MET A 95 3.49 -20.44 -11.33
CA MET A 95 3.78 -20.44 -12.77
C MET A 95 2.54 -20.14 -13.62
N ILE A 96 1.32 -20.21 -13.05
CA ILE A 96 0.08 -19.84 -13.75
C ILE A 96 -0.02 -18.31 -13.83
N PRO A 97 -0.16 -17.73 -15.04
CA PRO A 97 -0.30 -16.29 -15.23
C PRO A 97 -1.50 -15.69 -14.46
N GLU A 98 -1.38 -14.44 -14.05
CA GLU A 98 -2.45 -13.72 -13.38
C GLU A 98 -3.38 -13.05 -14.40
N GLU A 99 -4.32 -13.84 -14.93
CA GLU A 99 -5.39 -13.35 -15.80
C GLU A 99 -6.77 -13.74 -15.22
N PRO A 100 -7.77 -12.83 -15.25
CA PRO A 100 -9.13 -13.17 -14.82
C PRO A 100 -9.68 -14.37 -15.59
N LYS A 101 -10.17 -15.39 -14.86
CA LYS A 101 -10.74 -16.62 -15.41
C LYS A 101 -9.78 -17.41 -16.33
N ILE A 102 -8.48 -17.38 -16.03
CA ILE A 102 -7.51 -18.23 -16.71
C ILE A 102 -7.84 -19.72 -16.51
N THR A 103 -7.79 -20.49 -17.58
CA THR A 103 -7.89 -21.95 -17.56
C THR A 103 -6.51 -22.57 -17.62
N LEU A 104 -6.36 -23.82 -17.17
CA LEU A 104 -5.10 -24.56 -17.25
C LEU A 104 -4.62 -24.67 -18.70
N GLU A 105 -5.52 -24.90 -19.66
CA GLU A 105 -5.17 -24.95 -21.08
C GLU A 105 -4.51 -23.65 -21.55
N ARG A 106 -5.11 -22.52 -21.19
CA ARG A 106 -4.59 -21.21 -21.56
C ARG A 106 -3.31 -20.87 -20.81
N ALA A 107 -3.21 -21.26 -19.54
CA ALA A 107 -1.99 -21.09 -18.74
C ALA A 107 -0.80 -21.85 -19.35
N MET A 108 -1.00 -23.07 -19.83
CA MET A 108 0.03 -23.86 -20.51
C MET A 108 0.54 -23.18 -21.79
N LEU A 109 -0.37 -22.57 -22.57
CA LEU A 109 0.01 -21.83 -23.78
C LEU A 109 0.77 -20.53 -23.49
N MET A 110 0.45 -19.87 -22.39
CA MET A 110 1.01 -18.56 -22.03
C MET A 110 2.28 -18.63 -21.19
N SER A 111 2.48 -19.73 -20.44
CA SER A 111 3.59 -19.91 -19.50
C SER A 111 4.52 -21.04 -19.97
N PRO A 112 5.68 -20.70 -20.57
CA PRO A 112 6.70 -21.69 -20.93
C PRO A 112 7.17 -22.49 -19.71
N ASP A 113 7.36 -21.85 -18.57
CA ASP A 113 7.83 -22.49 -17.33
C ASP A 113 6.87 -23.61 -16.86
N LEU A 114 5.56 -23.40 -16.98
CA LEU A 114 4.55 -24.40 -16.63
C LEU A 114 4.58 -25.58 -17.61
N SER A 115 4.75 -25.29 -18.91
CA SER A 115 4.90 -26.32 -19.94
C SER A 115 6.17 -27.16 -19.78
N ASP A 116 7.28 -26.51 -19.43
CA ASP A 116 8.55 -27.18 -19.15
C ASP A 116 8.46 -28.04 -17.89
N ALA A 117 7.84 -27.53 -16.81
CA ALA A 117 7.60 -28.30 -15.59
C ALA A 117 6.73 -29.54 -15.87
N TYR A 118 5.68 -29.41 -16.68
CA TYR A 118 4.83 -30.52 -17.11
C TYR A 118 5.61 -31.58 -17.92
N GLY A 119 6.58 -31.17 -18.74
CA GLY A 119 7.39 -32.07 -19.56
C GLY A 119 8.57 -32.73 -18.82
N SER A 120 9.13 -32.05 -17.83
CA SER A 120 10.39 -32.44 -17.17
C SER A 120 10.21 -33.09 -15.80
N ASP A 121 9.18 -32.73 -15.04
CA ASP A 121 8.92 -33.24 -13.69
C ASP A 121 7.73 -34.22 -13.67
N PRO A 122 7.96 -35.53 -13.38
CA PRO A 122 6.89 -36.51 -13.27
C PRO A 122 5.83 -36.18 -12.22
N VAL A 123 6.19 -35.50 -11.13
CA VAL A 123 5.28 -35.10 -10.06
C VAL A 123 4.39 -33.96 -10.54
N ALA A 124 4.99 -32.92 -11.12
CA ALA A 124 4.24 -31.80 -11.71
C ALA A 124 3.28 -32.28 -12.81
N LYS A 125 3.74 -33.19 -13.68
CA LYS A 125 2.90 -33.80 -14.72
C LYS A 125 1.64 -34.45 -14.12
N LYS A 126 1.82 -35.31 -13.11
CA LYS A 126 0.71 -36.01 -12.46
C LYS A 126 -0.27 -35.05 -11.78
N ILE A 127 0.23 -33.99 -11.16
CA ILE A 127 -0.62 -32.94 -10.55
C ILE A 127 -1.46 -32.25 -11.64
N ILE A 128 -0.82 -31.84 -12.74
CA ILE A 128 -1.47 -31.08 -13.82
C ILE A 128 -2.51 -31.95 -14.54
N ASP A 129 -2.19 -33.22 -14.83
CA ASP A 129 -3.11 -34.18 -15.47
C ASP A 129 -4.42 -34.32 -14.69
N TYR A 130 -4.35 -34.49 -13.37
CA TYR A 130 -5.56 -34.53 -12.54
C TYR A 130 -6.23 -33.16 -12.40
N SER A 131 -5.44 -32.08 -12.38
CA SER A 131 -5.98 -30.73 -12.28
C SER A 131 -6.85 -30.36 -13.49
N PHE A 132 -6.53 -30.83 -14.70
CA PHE A 132 -7.37 -30.66 -15.89
C PHE A 132 -8.77 -31.27 -15.74
N VAL A 133 -8.89 -32.40 -15.04
CA VAL A 133 -10.18 -33.07 -14.83
C VAL A 133 -11.02 -32.34 -13.76
N LEU A 134 -10.35 -31.72 -12.79
CA LEU A 134 -11.00 -31.10 -11.64
C LEU A 134 -11.26 -29.59 -11.82
N GLU A 135 -10.60 -28.93 -12.77
CA GLU A 135 -10.81 -27.52 -13.08
C GLU A 135 -12.28 -27.25 -13.42
N GLY A 136 -12.84 -26.20 -12.82
CA GLY A 136 -14.22 -25.78 -13.03
C GLY A 136 -15.26 -26.53 -12.18
N LEU A 137 -14.91 -27.66 -11.54
CA LEU A 137 -15.82 -28.34 -10.63
C LEU A 137 -16.09 -27.52 -9.37
N SER A 138 -17.29 -27.66 -8.81
CA SER A 138 -17.67 -26.98 -7.57
C SER A 138 -16.96 -27.60 -6.36
N LYS A 139 -16.24 -26.78 -5.58
CA LYS A 139 -15.47 -27.20 -4.41
C LYS A 139 -16.27 -27.12 -3.13
N ASN A 140 -16.86 -25.95 -2.88
CA ASN A 140 -17.63 -25.68 -1.68
C ASN A 140 -18.71 -24.64 -1.96
N ILE A 141 -19.68 -24.63 -1.06
CA ILE A 141 -20.71 -23.60 -0.96
C ILE A 141 -20.17 -22.43 -0.16
N GLY A 142 -20.36 -21.23 -0.69
CA GLY A 142 -20.14 -19.95 -0.05
C GLY A 142 -21.43 -19.13 -0.02
N LEU A 143 -21.38 -18.01 0.67
CA LEU A 143 -22.43 -17.00 0.63
C LEU A 143 -22.13 -16.01 -0.50
N HIS A 144 -23.14 -15.61 -1.25
CA HIS A 144 -22.98 -14.46 -2.13
C HIS A 144 -22.68 -13.24 -1.28
N ALA A 145 -21.55 -12.60 -1.54
CA ALA A 145 -21.09 -11.44 -0.80
C ALA A 145 -21.96 -10.18 -1.04
N ALA A 146 -23.15 -10.28 -1.62
CA ALA A 146 -24.03 -9.13 -1.87
C ALA A 146 -25.52 -9.54 -2.00
N GLY A 147 -25.79 -10.61 -2.74
CA GLY A 147 -27.14 -11.02 -3.13
C GLY A 147 -28.02 -11.47 -1.98
N VAL A 148 -29.07 -10.69 -1.76
CA VAL A 148 -30.25 -11.05 -0.97
C VAL A 148 -31.42 -11.23 -1.93
N VAL A 149 -32.18 -12.29 -1.74
CA VAL A 149 -33.42 -12.52 -2.48
C VAL A 149 -34.61 -12.21 -1.59
N ILE A 150 -35.61 -11.52 -2.16
CA ILE A 150 -36.83 -11.13 -1.48
C ILE A 150 -38.02 -11.72 -2.26
N GLY A 151 -38.72 -12.65 -1.62
CA GLY A 151 -39.92 -13.29 -2.15
C GLY A 151 -41.19 -12.50 -1.79
N ASN A 152 -42.22 -12.62 -2.62
CA ASN A 152 -43.58 -12.16 -2.31
C ASN A 152 -44.40 -13.17 -1.50
N MET A 153 -43.85 -14.37 -1.27
CA MET A 153 -44.38 -15.45 -0.44
C MET A 153 -43.18 -16.19 0.20
N PRO A 154 -43.40 -17.13 1.15
CA PRO A 154 -42.31 -17.86 1.79
C PRO A 154 -41.39 -18.51 0.75
N LEU A 155 -40.08 -18.26 0.86
CA LEU A 155 -39.11 -18.68 -0.16
C LEU A 155 -39.05 -20.19 -0.34
N ILE A 156 -39.35 -20.95 0.72
CA ILE A 156 -39.35 -22.42 0.68
C ILE A 156 -40.37 -22.98 -0.35
N ASP A 157 -41.41 -22.21 -0.68
CA ASP A 157 -42.43 -22.59 -1.66
C ASP A 157 -41.98 -22.31 -3.11
N ILE A 158 -40.90 -21.56 -3.31
CA ILE A 158 -40.42 -21.10 -4.62
C ILE A 158 -39.05 -21.69 -4.96
N VAL A 159 -38.12 -21.70 -3.98
CA VAL A 159 -36.72 -22.09 -4.15
C VAL A 159 -36.27 -22.98 -2.99
N PRO A 160 -35.55 -24.08 -3.25
CA PRO A 160 -34.98 -24.89 -2.17
C PRO A 160 -34.00 -24.07 -1.33
N LEU A 161 -34.09 -24.23 -0.01
CA LEU A 161 -33.27 -23.52 0.97
C LEU A 161 -32.30 -24.47 1.68
N ALA A 162 -31.22 -23.92 2.22
CA ALA A 162 -30.28 -24.60 3.10
C ALA A 162 -29.89 -23.67 4.27
N ARG A 163 -29.16 -24.21 5.24
CA ARG A 163 -28.51 -23.43 6.29
C ARG A 163 -27.00 -23.48 6.11
N ASP A 164 -26.36 -22.33 6.24
CA ASP A 164 -24.91 -22.25 6.24
C ASP A 164 -24.31 -22.67 7.60
N LYS A 165 -22.99 -22.52 7.75
CA LYS A 165 -22.28 -22.85 9.01
C LYS A 165 -22.74 -21.99 10.20
N ASN A 166 -23.24 -20.79 9.94
CA ASN A 166 -23.73 -19.84 10.93
C ASN A 166 -25.26 -19.96 11.17
N GLN A 167 -25.89 -21.01 10.63
CA GLN A 167 -27.35 -21.25 10.67
C GLN A 167 -28.19 -20.23 9.89
N GLU A 168 -27.57 -19.43 9.03
CA GLU A 168 -28.25 -18.46 8.17
C GLU A 168 -28.95 -19.14 7.00
N ILE A 169 -30.14 -18.64 6.64
CA ILE A 169 -30.94 -19.19 5.54
C ILE A 169 -30.37 -18.74 4.19
N ILE A 170 -30.04 -19.73 3.36
CA ILE A 170 -29.48 -19.53 2.02
C ILE A 170 -30.30 -20.26 0.96
N THR A 171 -30.30 -19.76 -0.27
CA THR A 171 -30.85 -20.51 -1.42
C THR A 171 -29.95 -21.71 -1.74
N GLN A 172 -30.47 -22.74 -2.43
CA GLN A 172 -29.63 -23.77 -3.06
C GLN A 172 -29.37 -23.46 -4.55
N PHE A 173 -30.14 -22.55 -5.13
CA PHE A 173 -29.94 -22.06 -6.50
C PHE A 173 -28.98 -20.87 -6.51
N SER A 174 -28.06 -20.88 -7.48
CA SER A 174 -27.16 -19.76 -7.73
C SER A 174 -27.89 -18.59 -8.36
N LYS A 175 -27.21 -17.44 -8.42
CA LYS A 175 -27.71 -16.16 -8.95
C LYS A 175 -28.53 -16.30 -10.24
N ASP A 176 -27.97 -16.95 -11.27
CA ASP A 176 -28.60 -17.03 -12.58
C ASP A 176 -29.95 -17.77 -12.56
N TYR A 177 -30.06 -18.81 -11.73
CA TYR A 177 -31.30 -19.57 -11.58
C TYR A 177 -32.34 -18.81 -10.74
N VAL A 178 -31.90 -18.10 -9.70
CA VAL A 178 -32.79 -17.23 -8.90
C VAL A 178 -33.37 -16.11 -9.75
N GLU A 179 -32.55 -15.48 -10.61
CA GLU A 179 -33.01 -14.47 -11.56
C GLU A 179 -33.96 -15.05 -12.61
N ALA A 180 -33.67 -16.25 -13.13
CA ALA A 180 -34.54 -16.94 -14.09
C ALA A 180 -35.92 -17.29 -13.51
N LEU A 181 -36.02 -17.50 -12.19
CA LEU A 181 -37.30 -17.68 -11.49
C LEU A 181 -38.09 -16.38 -11.30
N GLY A 182 -37.51 -15.22 -11.65
CA GLY A 182 -38.17 -13.92 -11.53
C GLY A 182 -38.23 -13.39 -10.10
N LEU A 183 -37.40 -13.91 -9.19
CA LEU A 183 -37.32 -13.41 -7.83
C LEU A 183 -36.60 -12.06 -7.78
N LEU A 184 -37.04 -11.17 -6.87
CA LEU A 184 -36.39 -9.89 -6.67
C LEU A 184 -35.03 -10.11 -6.00
N LYS A 185 -33.98 -9.74 -6.72
CA LYS A 185 -32.61 -9.68 -6.21
C LYS A 185 -32.30 -8.25 -5.76
N ALA A 186 -31.66 -8.12 -4.60
CA ALA A 186 -31.04 -6.89 -4.14
C ALA A 186 -29.59 -7.19 -3.75
N ASP A 187 -28.63 -6.49 -4.34
CA ASP A 187 -27.22 -6.61 -3.97
C ASP A 187 -26.88 -5.56 -2.91
N CYS A 188 -26.68 -6.03 -1.67
CA CYS A 188 -26.17 -5.22 -0.57
C CYS A 188 -24.66 -5.44 -0.49
N LEU A 189 -23.89 -4.65 -1.23
CA LEU A 189 -22.43 -4.75 -1.25
C LEU A 189 -21.83 -4.15 0.03
N GLY A 190 -20.73 -4.74 0.51
CA GLY A 190 -19.95 -4.18 1.61
C GLY A 190 -18.71 -3.49 1.05
N LEU A 191 -18.66 -2.16 1.10
CA LEU A 191 -17.52 -1.39 0.62
C LEU A 191 -16.70 -0.88 1.79
N LYS A 192 -15.45 -1.32 1.87
CA LYS A 192 -14.51 -0.93 2.92
C LYS A 192 -14.28 0.58 2.98
N THR A 193 -14.22 1.25 1.84
CA THR A 193 -14.05 2.70 1.74
C THR A 193 -15.17 3.47 2.46
N LEU A 194 -16.42 2.99 2.40
CA LEU A 194 -17.51 3.60 3.15
C LEU A 194 -17.34 3.43 4.67
N THR A 195 -16.74 2.33 5.11
CA THR A 195 -16.36 2.15 6.51
C THR A 195 -15.28 3.15 6.92
N VAL A 196 -14.24 3.32 6.11
CA VAL A 196 -13.17 4.29 6.38
C VAL A 196 -13.70 5.73 6.43
N ILE A 197 -14.55 6.11 5.47
CA ILE A 197 -15.21 7.43 5.47
C ILE A 197 -16.02 7.60 6.76
N GLN A 198 -16.84 6.62 7.14
CA GLN A 198 -17.65 6.72 8.36
C GLN A 198 -16.78 6.80 9.61
N GLU A 199 -15.74 5.97 9.74
CA GLU A 199 -14.81 6.00 10.88
C GLU A 199 -14.09 7.36 10.97
N ALA A 200 -13.67 7.93 9.83
CA ALA A 200 -13.08 9.26 9.80
C ALA A 200 -14.08 10.35 10.27
N LEU A 201 -15.34 10.31 9.81
CA LEU A 201 -16.37 11.25 10.25
C LEU A 201 -16.68 11.10 11.75
N ASP A 202 -16.76 9.86 12.26
CA ASP A 202 -16.98 9.59 13.68
C ASP A 202 -15.81 10.15 14.53
N LEU A 203 -14.56 9.98 14.07
CA LEU A 203 -13.38 10.57 14.72
C LEU A 203 -13.38 12.11 14.68
N ILE A 204 -13.81 12.72 13.57
CA ILE A 204 -13.93 14.18 13.46
C ILE A 204 -14.98 14.72 14.45
N GLU A 205 -16.12 14.04 14.59
CA GLU A 205 -17.14 14.40 15.56
C GLU A 205 -16.63 14.23 16.99
N GLU A 206 -15.93 13.13 17.31
CA GLU A 206 -15.38 12.87 18.65
C GLU A 206 -14.28 13.86 19.06
N LYS A 207 -13.29 14.09 18.19
CA LYS A 207 -12.07 14.84 18.53
C LYS A 207 -12.21 16.33 18.30
N LYS A 208 -12.92 16.73 17.24
CA LYS A 208 -13.05 18.14 16.83
C LYS A 208 -14.44 18.71 17.14
N GLY A 209 -15.42 17.88 17.51
CA GLY A 209 -16.79 18.33 17.79
C GLY A 209 -17.56 18.78 16.54
N ILE A 210 -17.04 18.46 15.34
CA ILE A 210 -17.62 18.88 14.06
C ILE A 210 -18.45 17.73 13.52
N LYS A 211 -19.76 17.92 13.42
CA LYS A 211 -20.66 16.97 12.78
C LYS A 211 -20.71 17.20 11.28
N LEU A 212 -19.92 16.43 10.53
CA LEU A 212 -19.88 16.46 9.07
C LEU A 212 -20.57 15.22 8.50
N LEU A 213 -21.46 15.38 7.53
CA LEU A 213 -22.01 14.24 6.79
C LEU A 213 -21.24 14.07 5.48
N ALA A 214 -21.10 12.82 5.01
CA ALA A 214 -20.45 12.55 3.72
C ALA A 214 -21.13 13.28 2.55
N SER A 215 -22.46 13.50 2.64
CA SER A 215 -23.24 14.26 1.66
C SER A 215 -22.94 15.76 1.62
N ASP A 216 -22.35 16.30 2.68
CA ASP A 216 -22.07 17.74 2.81
C ASP A 216 -20.72 18.11 2.16
N ILE A 217 -19.91 17.12 1.79
CA ILE A 217 -18.59 17.32 1.19
C ILE A 217 -18.72 17.93 -0.21
N PRO A 218 -18.11 19.10 -0.48
CA PRO A 218 -18.16 19.75 -1.79
C PRO A 218 -17.37 18.99 -2.86
N MET A 219 -17.89 18.98 -4.10
CA MET A 219 -17.28 18.29 -5.25
C MET A 219 -16.35 19.19 -6.08
N ASP A 220 -16.16 20.45 -5.67
CA ASP A 220 -15.37 21.49 -6.33
C ASP A 220 -14.36 22.17 -5.41
N ASP A 221 -14.02 21.52 -4.28
CA ASP A 221 -13.06 22.05 -3.32
C ASP A 221 -11.64 22.13 -3.88
N LYS A 222 -11.06 23.33 -3.77
CA LYS A 222 -9.76 23.64 -4.36
C LYS A 222 -8.62 22.83 -3.73
N ALA A 223 -8.59 22.72 -2.40
CA ALA A 223 -7.51 21.99 -1.71
C ALA A 223 -7.51 20.49 -2.07
N THR A 224 -8.71 19.92 -2.23
CA THR A 224 -8.91 18.54 -2.67
C THR A 224 -8.32 18.29 -4.06
N PHE A 225 -8.65 19.15 -5.03
CA PHE A 225 -8.10 19.00 -6.39
C PHE A 225 -6.61 19.32 -6.48
N GLU A 226 -6.10 20.25 -5.67
CA GLU A 226 -4.65 20.49 -5.58
C GLU A 226 -3.89 19.26 -5.07
N LEU A 227 -4.40 18.58 -4.05
CA LEU A 227 -3.84 17.32 -3.55
C LEU A 227 -3.81 16.24 -4.65
N VAL A 228 -4.93 16.07 -5.35
CA VAL A 228 -5.05 15.09 -6.42
C VAL A 228 -4.15 15.44 -7.61
N ALA A 229 -4.06 16.72 -7.98
CA ALA A 229 -3.23 17.20 -9.08
C ALA A 229 -1.72 17.05 -8.80
N ARG A 230 -1.28 17.12 -7.53
CA ARG A 230 0.11 16.78 -7.15
C ARG A 230 0.39 15.28 -7.21
N GLY A 231 -0.64 14.44 -7.25
CA GLY A 231 -0.51 12.99 -7.23
C GLY A 231 -0.32 12.41 -5.82
N ASP A 232 -0.66 13.18 -4.78
CA ASP A 232 -0.59 12.79 -3.36
C ASP A 232 -1.77 11.87 -2.97
N THR A 233 -2.11 10.90 -3.84
CA THR A 233 -3.36 10.12 -3.76
C THR A 233 -3.17 8.72 -3.17
N VAL A 234 -2.07 8.46 -2.47
CA VAL A 234 -1.95 7.24 -1.65
C VAL A 234 -3.03 7.30 -0.56
N GLY A 235 -3.80 6.22 -0.44
CA GLY A 235 -4.97 6.20 0.45
C GLY A 235 -6.21 6.90 -0.08
N VAL A 236 -6.22 7.40 -1.32
CA VAL A 236 -7.43 7.96 -1.97
C VAL A 236 -8.05 6.89 -2.86
N PHE A 237 -9.34 6.61 -2.67
CA PHE A 237 -10.03 5.50 -3.31
C PHE A 237 -9.90 5.54 -4.85
N GLN A 238 -9.60 4.39 -5.47
CA GLN A 238 -9.33 4.20 -6.91
C GLN A 238 -8.06 4.90 -7.44
N LEU A 239 -7.43 5.79 -6.67
CA LEU A 239 -6.34 6.65 -7.16
C LEU A 239 -4.94 6.30 -6.64
N GLU A 240 -4.78 5.17 -5.95
CA GLU A 240 -3.55 4.84 -5.22
C GLU A 240 -2.38 4.38 -6.11
N SER A 241 -2.69 3.72 -7.23
CA SER A 241 -1.67 3.07 -8.05
C SER A 241 -0.68 4.09 -8.63
N ARG A 242 0.60 3.72 -8.76
CA ARG A 242 1.65 4.60 -9.33
C ARG A 242 1.24 5.18 -10.69
N GLY A 243 0.72 4.33 -11.58
CA GLY A 243 0.31 4.78 -12.91
C GLY A 243 -0.89 5.75 -12.88
N MET A 244 -1.80 5.60 -11.91
CA MET A 244 -2.91 6.54 -11.73
C MET A 244 -2.42 7.87 -11.17
N ARG A 245 -1.48 7.85 -10.21
CA ARG A 245 -0.81 9.04 -9.68
C ARG A 245 -0.06 9.83 -10.74
N ASP A 246 0.71 9.12 -11.57
CA ASP A 246 1.41 9.71 -12.72
C ASP A 246 0.40 10.36 -13.68
N LEU A 247 -0.73 9.68 -13.93
CA LEU A 247 -1.78 10.21 -14.79
C LEU A 247 -2.48 11.44 -14.20
N ALA A 248 -2.78 11.44 -12.90
CA ALA A 248 -3.41 12.55 -12.21
C ALA A 248 -2.58 13.85 -12.34
N ARG A 249 -1.25 13.74 -12.18
CA ARG A 249 -0.30 14.84 -12.43
C ARG A 249 -0.35 15.34 -13.87
N ARG A 250 -0.28 14.42 -14.84
CA ARG A 250 -0.29 14.77 -16.27
C ARG A 250 -1.59 15.42 -16.73
N ILE A 251 -2.74 14.97 -16.21
CA ILE A 251 -4.06 15.55 -16.52
C ILE A 251 -4.20 16.95 -15.92
N GLY A 252 -3.53 17.25 -14.80
CA GLY A 252 -3.77 18.49 -14.04
C GLY A 252 -5.21 18.55 -13.56
N LEU A 253 -5.61 17.60 -12.71
CA LEU A 253 -6.99 17.45 -12.23
C LEU A 253 -7.46 18.70 -11.46
N ASN A 254 -8.43 19.42 -12.00
CA ASN A 254 -8.96 20.66 -11.41
C ASN A 254 -10.49 20.70 -11.37
N ARG A 255 -11.16 19.64 -11.84
CA ARG A 255 -12.62 19.52 -11.91
C ARG A 255 -13.07 18.09 -11.65
N PHE A 256 -14.28 17.95 -11.13
CA PHE A 256 -14.88 16.65 -10.85
C PHE A 256 -15.07 15.80 -12.12
N GLU A 257 -15.45 16.40 -13.26
CA GLU A 257 -15.65 15.65 -14.51
C GLU A 257 -14.37 14.95 -14.99
N ASP A 258 -13.20 15.53 -14.71
CA ASP A 258 -11.93 14.88 -15.06
C ASP A 258 -11.64 13.66 -14.20
N LEU A 259 -12.09 13.66 -12.94
CA LEU A 259 -11.97 12.50 -12.06
C LEU A 259 -12.83 11.34 -12.58
N ILE A 260 -14.04 11.64 -13.06
CA ILE A 260 -14.93 10.68 -13.71
C ILE A 260 -14.27 10.10 -14.97
N ALA A 261 -13.65 10.95 -15.79
CA ALA A 261 -12.98 10.53 -17.03
C ALA A 261 -11.75 9.67 -16.74
N MET A 262 -10.94 10.05 -15.75
CA MET A 262 -9.73 9.34 -15.37
C MET A 262 -10.05 7.90 -14.92
N ILE A 263 -11.05 7.72 -14.06
CA ILE A 263 -11.51 6.38 -13.62
C ILE A 263 -11.99 5.55 -14.81
N ALA A 264 -12.67 6.16 -15.78
CA ALA A 264 -13.15 5.47 -16.97
C ALA A 264 -12.04 5.09 -17.97
N LEU A 265 -10.97 5.89 -18.07
CA LEU A 265 -9.89 5.74 -19.04
C LEU A 265 -8.75 4.83 -18.57
N PHE A 266 -8.46 4.76 -17.26
CA PHE A 266 -7.33 4.02 -16.71
C PHE A 266 -7.59 2.50 -16.64
N ARG A 267 -7.73 1.88 -17.81
CA ARG A 267 -7.95 0.43 -17.97
C ARG A 267 -7.34 -0.11 -19.28
N PRO A 268 -6.98 -1.40 -19.34
CA PRO A 268 -6.41 -1.99 -20.55
C PRO A 268 -7.31 -1.77 -21.78
N GLY A 269 -6.75 -1.16 -22.84
CA GLY A 269 -7.50 -0.73 -24.03
C GLY A 269 -7.51 0.79 -24.20
N PRO A 270 -8.43 1.52 -23.51
CA PRO A 270 -8.55 2.98 -23.61
C PRO A 270 -7.35 3.74 -23.04
N MET A 271 -6.39 3.10 -22.36
CA MET A 271 -5.12 3.74 -22.00
C MET A 271 -4.39 4.37 -23.20
N ARG A 272 -4.62 3.89 -24.42
CA ARG A 272 -4.07 4.49 -25.66
C ARG A 272 -4.64 5.88 -25.95
N MET A 273 -5.79 6.21 -25.38
CA MET A 273 -6.49 7.49 -25.55
C MET A 273 -6.11 8.51 -24.49
N LEU A 274 -5.34 8.11 -23.46
CA LEU A 274 -4.94 9.00 -22.36
C LEU A 274 -4.10 10.17 -22.85
N ASP A 275 -3.15 9.91 -23.77
CA ASP A 275 -2.28 10.97 -24.29
C ASP A 275 -3.08 12.00 -25.09
N ASP A 276 -4.07 11.56 -25.88
CA ASP A 276 -4.96 12.45 -26.63
C ASP A 276 -5.84 13.29 -25.68
N TYR A 277 -6.41 12.67 -24.63
CA TYR A 277 -7.17 13.39 -23.61
C TYR A 277 -6.31 14.44 -22.88
N VAL A 278 -5.12 14.05 -22.42
CA VAL A 278 -4.19 14.93 -21.70
C VAL A 278 -3.77 16.10 -22.58
N ASN A 279 -3.32 15.83 -23.82
CA ASN A 279 -2.78 16.86 -24.70
C ASN A 279 -3.85 17.88 -25.13
N ARG A 280 -5.09 17.43 -25.35
CA ARG A 280 -6.21 18.33 -25.65
C ARG A 280 -6.60 19.16 -24.43
N LYS A 281 -6.67 18.56 -23.25
CA LYS A 281 -6.94 19.28 -22.01
C LYS A 281 -5.89 20.34 -21.71
N SER A 282 -4.61 20.01 -21.88
CA SER A 282 -3.49 20.93 -21.64
C SER A 282 -3.33 22.00 -22.72
N GLY A 283 -4.16 21.99 -23.77
CA GLY A 283 -4.06 22.92 -24.91
C GLY A 283 -2.84 22.70 -25.81
N GLN A 284 -2.21 21.52 -25.75
CA GLN A 284 -1.09 21.15 -26.64
C GLN A 284 -1.59 20.72 -28.03
N VAL A 285 -2.84 20.24 -28.10
CA VAL A 285 -3.51 19.81 -29.33
C VAL A 285 -4.89 20.45 -29.40
N ASP A 286 -5.26 20.95 -30.58
CA ASP A 286 -6.58 21.56 -30.81
C ASP A 286 -7.71 20.54 -30.62
N ILE A 287 -8.80 20.97 -29.99
CA ILE A 287 -10.00 20.15 -29.82
C ILE A 287 -10.76 20.11 -31.14
N VAL A 288 -10.77 18.95 -31.79
CA VAL A 288 -11.48 18.74 -33.06
C VAL A 288 -12.70 17.85 -32.84
N TYR A 289 -13.87 18.36 -33.23
CA TYR A 289 -15.12 17.60 -33.27
C TYR A 289 -15.39 17.13 -34.70
N GLN A 290 -15.82 15.87 -34.87
CA GLN A 290 -16.17 15.33 -36.20
C GLN A 290 -17.38 16.03 -36.83
N HIS A 291 -18.24 16.62 -36.00
CA HIS A 291 -19.40 17.40 -36.42
C HIS A 291 -19.78 18.42 -35.34
N LYS A 292 -20.26 19.60 -35.73
CA LYS A 292 -20.66 20.69 -34.81
C LYS A 292 -21.69 20.25 -33.76
N LEU A 293 -22.58 19.34 -34.13
CA LEU A 293 -23.61 18.82 -33.22
C LEU A 293 -23.06 17.90 -32.11
N LEU A 294 -21.81 17.42 -32.23
CA LEU A 294 -21.17 16.61 -31.20
C LEU A 294 -20.48 17.46 -30.12
N GLU A 295 -20.27 18.75 -30.37
CA GLU A 295 -19.60 19.66 -29.44
C GLU A 295 -20.26 19.67 -28.05
N PRO A 296 -21.58 19.85 -27.89
CA PRO A 296 -22.20 19.88 -26.55
C PRO A 296 -22.13 18.54 -25.77
N ILE A 297 -21.87 17.44 -26.48
CA ILE A 297 -21.81 16.09 -25.89
C ILE A 297 -20.37 15.74 -25.47
N LEU A 298 -19.39 16.19 -26.27
CA LEU A 298 -17.99 15.84 -26.11
C LEU A 298 -17.15 16.96 -25.50
N GLU A 299 -17.71 18.15 -25.26
CA GLU A 299 -17.03 19.29 -24.62
C GLU A 299 -16.42 18.88 -23.27
N GLU A 300 -17.19 18.17 -22.44
CA GLU A 300 -16.73 17.69 -21.13
C GLU A 300 -15.56 16.70 -21.19
N THR A 301 -15.29 16.11 -22.34
CA THR A 301 -14.20 15.15 -22.56
C THR A 301 -13.25 15.62 -23.67
N TYR A 302 -13.22 16.93 -23.94
CA TYR A 302 -12.29 17.55 -24.90
C TYR A 302 -12.34 16.91 -26.30
N GLY A 303 -13.53 16.55 -26.77
CA GLY A 303 -13.73 15.91 -28.08
C GLY A 303 -13.38 14.42 -28.13
N VAL A 304 -12.98 13.81 -27.02
CA VAL A 304 -12.67 12.37 -26.93
C VAL A 304 -13.92 11.62 -26.46
N MET A 305 -14.35 10.58 -27.18
CA MET A 305 -15.52 9.79 -26.79
C MET A 305 -15.14 8.72 -25.76
N ILE A 306 -15.64 8.85 -24.53
CA ILE A 306 -15.26 7.99 -23.38
C ILE A 306 -16.46 7.18 -22.89
N TYR A 307 -17.65 7.78 -22.90
CA TYR A 307 -18.82 7.23 -22.20
C TYR A 307 -19.83 6.56 -23.13
N GLN A 308 -20.50 5.54 -22.61
CA GLN A 308 -21.63 4.88 -23.25
C GLN A 308 -22.83 5.81 -23.45
N GLU A 309 -22.99 6.77 -22.55
CA GLU A 309 -24.02 7.81 -22.57
C GLU A 309 -23.76 8.79 -23.73
N GLN A 310 -22.49 9.13 -24.00
CA GLN A 310 -22.11 9.96 -25.15
C GLN A 310 -22.47 9.30 -26.49
N VAL A 311 -22.33 7.96 -26.59
CA VAL A 311 -22.76 7.20 -27.79
C VAL A 311 -24.28 7.32 -28.00
N GLN A 312 -25.06 7.18 -26.94
CA GLN A 312 -26.53 7.30 -26.99
C GLN A 312 -26.96 8.71 -27.40
N GLN A 313 -26.35 9.73 -26.79
CA GLN A 313 -26.61 11.13 -27.10
C GLN A 313 -26.18 11.48 -28.52
N ALA A 314 -25.03 10.99 -28.98
CA ALA A 314 -24.55 11.19 -30.34
C ALA A 314 -25.53 10.60 -31.37
N ALA A 315 -26.02 9.37 -31.15
CA ALA A 315 -27.02 8.76 -32.02
C ALA A 315 -28.36 9.51 -32.02
N ASN A 316 -28.79 10.02 -30.86
CA ASN A 316 -29.99 10.84 -30.75
C ASN A 316 -29.86 12.16 -31.53
N VAL A 317 -28.77 12.90 -31.29
CA VAL A 317 -28.57 14.22 -31.87
C VAL A 317 -28.29 14.13 -33.38
N LEU A 318 -27.42 13.21 -33.82
CA LEU A 318 -27.03 13.06 -35.23
C LEU A 318 -28.09 12.35 -36.07
N ALA A 319 -28.56 11.18 -35.63
CA ALA A 319 -29.39 10.29 -36.45
C ALA A 319 -30.88 10.29 -36.05
N GLY A 320 -31.26 10.95 -34.96
CA GLY A 320 -32.66 11.02 -34.53
C GLY A 320 -33.16 9.79 -33.78
N TYR A 321 -32.26 8.95 -33.27
CA TYR A 321 -32.60 7.83 -32.42
C TYR A 321 -33.32 8.33 -31.15
N THR A 322 -34.30 7.60 -30.66
CA THR A 322 -34.71 7.73 -29.25
C THR A 322 -33.57 7.27 -28.34
N LEU A 323 -33.53 7.75 -27.09
CA LEU A 323 -32.48 7.34 -26.14
C LEU A 323 -32.53 5.82 -25.86
N GLY A 324 -33.73 5.22 -25.85
CA GLY A 324 -33.92 3.78 -25.76
C GLY A 324 -33.37 3.00 -26.97
N GLU A 325 -33.54 3.51 -28.19
CA GLU A 325 -32.89 2.94 -29.39
C GLU A 325 -31.36 3.13 -29.36
N GLY A 326 -30.88 4.23 -28.79
CA GLY A 326 -29.46 4.45 -28.55
C GLY A 326 -28.83 3.38 -27.65
N ASP A 327 -29.53 2.94 -26.60
CA ASP A 327 -29.04 1.84 -25.76
C ASP A 327 -28.99 0.49 -26.52
N LEU A 328 -29.94 0.25 -27.43
CA LEU A 328 -29.91 -0.92 -28.32
C LEU A 328 -28.68 -0.88 -29.25
N LEU A 329 -28.39 0.27 -29.85
CA LEU A 329 -27.20 0.49 -30.69
C LEU A 329 -25.91 0.18 -29.89
N ARG A 330 -25.77 0.78 -28.71
CA ARG A 330 -24.61 0.55 -27.82
C ARG A 330 -24.47 -0.93 -27.46
N ARG A 331 -25.57 -1.63 -27.19
CA ARG A 331 -25.53 -3.07 -26.84
C ARG A 331 -25.13 -3.93 -28.03
N ALA A 332 -25.60 -3.62 -29.24
CA ALA A 332 -25.19 -4.30 -30.46
C ALA A 332 -23.68 -4.14 -30.70
N MET A 333 -23.15 -2.93 -30.50
CA MET A 333 -21.71 -2.63 -30.56
C MET A 333 -20.92 -3.44 -29.53
N GLY A 334 -21.37 -3.44 -28.25
CA GLY A 334 -20.68 -4.16 -27.18
C GLY A 334 -20.68 -5.68 -27.34
N LYS A 335 -21.73 -6.27 -27.94
CA LYS A 335 -21.82 -7.71 -28.20
C LYS A 335 -21.23 -8.16 -29.53
N LYS A 336 -20.77 -7.23 -30.38
CA LYS A 336 -20.23 -7.50 -31.72
C LYS A 336 -21.15 -8.38 -32.58
N MET A 337 -22.44 -8.09 -32.58
CA MET A 337 -23.43 -8.85 -33.37
C MET A 337 -23.42 -8.37 -34.83
N PRO A 338 -22.85 -9.14 -35.80
CA PRO A 338 -22.59 -8.63 -37.15
C PRO A 338 -23.86 -8.20 -37.87
N ASP A 339 -24.89 -9.05 -37.86
CA ASP A 339 -26.16 -8.81 -38.55
C ASP A 339 -26.93 -7.61 -37.99
N GLU A 340 -26.81 -7.39 -36.67
CA GLU A 340 -27.51 -6.29 -36.01
C GLU A 340 -26.77 -4.97 -36.19
N MET A 341 -25.42 -5.00 -36.20
CA MET A 341 -24.59 -3.84 -36.48
C MET A 341 -24.87 -3.27 -37.87
N GLU A 342 -25.05 -4.12 -38.89
CA GLU A 342 -25.33 -3.65 -40.25
C GLU A 342 -26.69 -2.92 -40.33
N LYS A 343 -27.73 -3.49 -39.71
CA LYS A 343 -29.04 -2.83 -39.63
C LYS A 343 -28.96 -1.47 -38.94
N GLN A 344 -28.23 -1.41 -37.83
CA GLN A 344 -28.03 -0.18 -37.09
C GLN A 344 -27.21 0.85 -37.88
N ARG A 345 -26.25 0.40 -38.67
CA ARG A 345 -25.43 1.24 -39.56
C ARG A 345 -26.28 1.91 -40.63
N THR A 346 -27.10 1.13 -41.36
CA THR A 346 -28.02 1.68 -42.37
C THR A 346 -28.97 2.70 -41.74
N LYS A 347 -29.58 2.33 -40.59
CA LYS A 347 -30.51 3.21 -39.88
C LYS A 347 -29.85 4.51 -39.40
N PHE A 348 -28.60 4.46 -38.92
CA PHE A 348 -27.85 5.64 -38.50
C PHE A 348 -27.56 6.59 -39.67
N ILE A 349 -27.09 6.06 -40.80
CA ILE A 349 -26.77 6.88 -41.99
C ILE A 349 -28.03 7.54 -42.55
N GLU A 350 -29.11 6.78 -42.72
CA GLU A 350 -30.39 7.34 -43.16
C GLU A 350 -30.93 8.39 -42.18
N GLY A 351 -30.79 8.14 -40.87
CA GLY A 351 -31.20 9.06 -39.82
C GLY A 351 -30.43 10.38 -39.88
N CYS A 352 -29.10 10.30 -40.06
CA CYS A 352 -28.21 11.44 -40.21
C CYS A 352 -28.58 12.32 -41.42
N GLN A 353 -28.91 11.68 -42.55
CA GLN A 353 -29.35 12.37 -43.75
C GLN A 353 -30.73 13.01 -43.56
N LYS A 354 -31.70 12.28 -42.99
CA LYS A 354 -33.08 12.75 -42.80
C LYS A 354 -33.17 13.88 -41.78
N LYS A 355 -32.46 13.79 -40.65
CA LYS A 355 -32.58 14.75 -39.53
C LYS A 355 -31.71 15.98 -39.71
N ASN A 356 -30.43 15.79 -40.03
CA ASN A 356 -29.44 16.87 -40.01
C ASN A 356 -28.78 17.14 -41.37
N LYS A 357 -29.21 16.44 -42.43
CA LYS A 357 -28.66 16.56 -43.80
C LYS A 357 -27.14 16.32 -43.86
N ILE A 358 -26.64 15.44 -42.99
CA ILE A 358 -25.22 15.04 -43.00
C ILE A 358 -25.00 14.13 -44.21
N ALA A 359 -23.94 14.38 -44.96
CA ALA A 359 -23.57 13.57 -46.12
C ALA A 359 -23.24 12.13 -45.70
N ALA A 360 -23.57 11.16 -46.57
CA ALA A 360 -23.50 9.74 -46.22
C ALA A 360 -22.08 9.28 -45.88
N ASP A 361 -21.08 9.80 -46.61
CA ASP A 361 -19.65 9.59 -46.37
C ASP A 361 -19.22 10.05 -44.97
N LYS A 362 -19.65 11.25 -44.56
CA LYS A 362 -19.35 11.77 -43.22
C LYS A 362 -20.10 11.01 -42.13
N ALA A 363 -21.35 10.63 -42.37
CA ALA A 363 -22.13 9.81 -41.43
C ALA A 363 -21.50 8.43 -41.22
N GLU A 364 -20.96 7.84 -42.28
CA GLU A 364 -20.24 6.56 -42.27
C GLU A 364 -18.94 6.65 -41.46
N GLU A 365 -18.12 7.69 -41.70
CA GLU A 365 -16.91 7.97 -40.93
C GLU A 365 -17.20 8.11 -39.42
N ILE A 366 -18.26 8.86 -39.07
CA ILE A 366 -18.69 9.05 -37.68
C ILE A 366 -19.14 7.72 -37.07
N PHE A 367 -19.92 6.91 -37.80
CA PHE A 367 -20.38 5.61 -37.30
C PHE A 367 -19.23 4.64 -37.03
N ASP A 368 -18.22 4.61 -37.90
CA ASP A 368 -17.02 3.80 -37.71
C ASP A 368 -16.22 4.26 -36.50
N SER A 369 -16.13 5.58 -36.29
CA SER A 369 -15.49 6.13 -35.11
C SER A 369 -16.24 5.74 -33.83
N ILE A 370 -17.58 5.88 -33.80
CA ILE A 370 -18.42 5.48 -32.67
C ILE A 370 -18.27 3.98 -32.40
N SER A 371 -18.26 3.15 -33.43
CA SER A 371 -18.13 1.69 -33.31
C SER A 371 -16.80 1.28 -32.68
N LYS A 372 -15.70 1.92 -33.10
CA LYS A 372 -14.36 1.70 -32.51
C LYS A 372 -14.32 2.13 -31.04
N PHE A 373 -14.96 3.25 -30.69
CA PHE A 373 -15.00 3.72 -29.30
C PHE A 373 -15.94 2.91 -28.41
N ALA A 374 -17.05 2.41 -28.94
CA ALA A 374 -18.02 1.63 -28.17
C ALA A 374 -17.43 0.34 -27.60
N GLU A 375 -16.37 -0.22 -28.20
CA GLU A 375 -15.58 -1.32 -27.64
C GLU A 375 -14.96 -0.97 -26.28
N TYR A 376 -14.61 0.31 -26.09
CA TYR A 376 -13.97 0.86 -24.89
C TYR A 376 -14.84 1.91 -24.20
N GLY A 377 -16.14 1.97 -24.47
CA GLY A 377 -17.05 2.91 -23.82
C GLY A 377 -17.32 2.50 -22.38
N PHE A 378 -17.22 3.43 -21.43
CA PHE A 378 -17.51 3.18 -20.01
C PHE A 378 -18.90 3.69 -19.61
N ASN A 379 -19.50 3.11 -18.57
CA ASN A 379 -20.76 3.63 -18.04
C ASN A 379 -20.46 4.84 -17.14
N LYS A 380 -20.91 6.02 -17.56
CA LYS A 380 -20.64 7.29 -16.86
C LYS A 380 -21.27 7.30 -15.47
N SER A 381 -22.50 6.79 -15.32
CA SER A 381 -23.18 6.78 -14.00
C SER A 381 -22.40 5.99 -12.94
N HIS A 382 -21.80 4.86 -13.32
CA HIS A 382 -20.98 4.05 -12.42
C HIS A 382 -19.65 4.76 -12.09
N SER A 383 -18.97 5.32 -13.09
CA SER A 383 -17.75 6.10 -12.87
C SER A 383 -18.00 7.31 -11.96
N ALA A 384 -19.11 8.01 -12.16
CA ALA A 384 -19.50 9.16 -11.36
C ALA A 384 -19.77 8.77 -9.90
N GLY A 385 -20.47 7.66 -9.65
CA GLY A 385 -20.70 7.16 -8.29
C GLY A 385 -19.39 6.87 -7.54
N TYR A 386 -18.41 6.27 -8.21
CA TYR A 386 -17.10 5.97 -7.61
C TYR A 386 -16.21 7.21 -7.49
N ALA A 387 -16.33 8.16 -8.43
CA ALA A 387 -15.63 9.44 -8.37
C ALA A 387 -16.05 10.28 -7.15
N ILE A 388 -17.31 10.17 -6.69
CA ILE A 388 -17.78 10.80 -5.44
C ILE A 388 -16.95 10.27 -4.26
N LEU A 389 -16.80 8.96 -4.14
CA LEU A 389 -16.01 8.37 -3.05
C LEU A 389 -14.53 8.76 -3.13
N ALA A 390 -13.97 8.81 -4.34
CA ALA A 390 -12.62 9.31 -4.56
C ALA A 390 -12.47 10.79 -4.14
N CYS A 391 -13.45 11.63 -4.44
CA CYS A 391 -13.47 13.04 -4.02
C CYS A 391 -13.63 13.18 -2.50
N GLN A 392 -14.55 12.43 -1.88
CA GLN A 392 -14.76 12.43 -0.43
C GLN A 392 -13.51 11.98 0.33
N THR A 393 -12.86 10.90 -0.12
CA THR A 393 -11.61 10.43 0.48
C THR A 393 -10.47 11.44 0.31
N ALA A 394 -10.34 12.06 -0.86
CA ALA A 394 -9.36 13.12 -1.09
C ALA A 394 -9.63 14.37 -0.24
N TYR A 395 -10.90 14.76 -0.07
CA TYR A 395 -11.32 15.88 0.77
C TYR A 395 -10.98 15.63 2.24
N LEU A 396 -11.33 14.45 2.77
CA LEU A 396 -10.99 14.08 4.14
C LEU A 396 -9.47 14.07 4.34
N LYS A 397 -8.71 13.55 3.37
CA LYS A 397 -7.24 13.60 3.41
C LYS A 397 -6.68 15.04 3.40
N ALA A 398 -7.31 15.95 2.66
CA ALA A 398 -6.84 17.33 2.53
C ALA A 398 -7.18 18.21 3.76
N HIS A 399 -8.35 18.01 4.36
CA HIS A 399 -8.87 18.89 5.43
C HIS A 399 -8.79 18.29 6.84
N TYR A 400 -8.82 16.95 6.95
CA TYR A 400 -8.81 16.20 8.20
C TYR A 400 -7.78 15.05 8.13
N PRO A 401 -6.49 15.37 7.87
CA PRO A 401 -5.48 14.36 7.59
C PRO A 401 -5.25 13.42 8.78
N GLU A 402 -5.31 13.91 10.02
CA GLU A 402 -5.08 13.09 11.21
C GLU A 402 -6.17 12.01 11.35
N GLU A 403 -7.43 12.42 11.34
CA GLU A 403 -8.58 11.52 11.48
C GLU A 403 -8.73 10.58 10.30
N TYR A 404 -8.54 11.09 9.08
CA TYR A 404 -8.65 10.29 7.87
C TYR A 404 -7.56 9.21 7.80
N MET A 405 -6.31 9.57 8.07
CA MET A 405 -5.20 8.60 8.05
C MET A 405 -5.34 7.59 9.19
N ALA A 406 -5.77 7.98 10.38
CA ALA A 406 -6.05 7.05 11.47
C ALA A 406 -7.13 6.02 11.09
N ALA A 407 -8.24 6.47 10.48
CA ALA A 407 -9.31 5.58 9.99
C ALA A 407 -8.82 4.68 8.84
N LEU A 408 -8.05 5.23 7.90
CA LEU A 408 -7.52 4.49 6.75
C LEU A 408 -6.57 3.37 7.19
N ILE A 409 -5.61 3.68 8.06
CA ILE A 409 -4.65 2.71 8.61
C ILE A 409 -5.41 1.64 9.41
N SER A 410 -6.38 2.06 10.24
CA SER A 410 -7.24 1.13 10.99
C SER A 410 -8.02 0.18 10.08
N GLY A 411 -8.46 0.66 8.91
CA GLY A 411 -9.09 -0.17 7.90
C GLY A 411 -8.21 -1.35 7.45
N GLU A 412 -6.89 -1.20 7.41
CA GLU A 412 -5.94 -2.23 6.97
C GLU A 412 -5.37 -3.11 8.10
N ILE A 413 -5.94 -3.06 9.32
CA ILE A 413 -5.57 -4.00 10.39
C ILE A 413 -5.74 -5.44 9.89
N GLY A 414 -4.68 -6.25 10.02
CA GLY A 414 -4.57 -7.61 9.48
C GLY A 414 -3.92 -7.71 8.10
N ASN A 415 -3.76 -6.59 7.38
CA ASN A 415 -3.04 -6.49 6.11
C ASN A 415 -1.76 -5.65 6.27
N TYR A 416 -0.72 -6.27 6.86
CA TYR A 416 0.52 -5.59 7.21
C TYR A 416 1.21 -4.90 6.03
N GLU A 417 1.18 -5.48 4.84
CA GLU A 417 1.81 -4.89 3.66
C GLU A 417 1.22 -3.52 3.31
N LYS A 418 -0.12 -3.39 3.33
CA LYS A 418 -0.79 -2.11 3.09
C LYS A 418 -0.71 -1.16 4.28
N LEU A 419 -0.79 -1.70 5.50
CA LEU A 419 -0.70 -0.92 6.72
C LEU A 419 0.62 -0.12 6.77
N VAL A 420 1.74 -0.76 6.45
CA VAL A 420 3.06 -0.08 6.40
C VAL A 420 3.07 1.03 5.34
N VAL A 421 2.50 0.80 4.16
CA VAL A 421 2.41 1.83 3.11
C VAL A 421 1.67 3.09 3.60
N PHE A 422 0.58 2.93 4.35
CA PHE A 422 -0.18 4.08 4.87
C PHE A 422 0.49 4.75 6.07
N ILE A 423 1.26 4.01 6.87
CA ILE A 423 2.10 4.61 7.92
C ILE A 423 3.21 5.47 7.30
N GLU A 424 3.90 4.97 6.26
CA GLU A 424 4.92 5.74 5.55
C GLU A 424 4.31 6.97 4.85
N GLU A 425 3.10 6.86 4.30
CA GLU A 425 2.37 8.01 3.78
C GLU A 425 2.05 9.04 4.88
N ALA A 426 1.63 8.61 6.08
CA ALA A 426 1.39 9.52 7.18
C ALA A 426 2.67 10.30 7.56
N LYS A 427 3.83 9.61 7.61
CA LYS A 427 5.13 10.26 7.83
C LYS A 427 5.47 11.24 6.71
N TYR A 428 5.23 10.88 5.45
CA TYR A 428 5.42 11.77 4.29
C TYR A 428 4.55 13.03 4.37
N MET A 429 3.35 12.91 4.94
CA MET A 429 2.44 14.02 5.24
C MET A 429 2.81 14.80 6.51
N GLU A 430 3.99 14.54 7.09
CA GLU A 430 4.47 15.17 8.34
C GLU A 430 3.60 14.84 9.58
N LEU A 431 2.85 13.73 9.56
CA LEU A 431 2.12 13.21 10.71
C LEU A 431 3.02 12.23 11.48
N ALA A 432 3.27 12.51 12.75
CA ALA A 432 4.05 11.61 13.60
C ALA A 432 3.25 10.35 13.91
N VAL A 433 3.84 9.15 13.74
CA VAL A 433 3.19 7.90 14.15
C VAL A 433 3.79 7.46 15.48
N LEU A 434 3.02 7.62 16.55
CA LEU A 434 3.48 7.39 17.92
C LEU A 434 3.39 5.90 18.27
N PRO A 435 4.33 5.36 19.09
CA PRO A 435 4.33 3.95 19.49
C PRO A 435 3.01 3.51 20.11
N PRO A 436 2.71 2.20 20.03
CA PRO A 436 1.70 1.62 20.89
C PRO A 436 2.11 1.79 22.36
N ASP A 437 1.14 2.02 23.23
CA ASP A 437 1.34 2.12 24.68
C ASP A 437 0.11 1.52 25.36
N ILE A 438 0.30 0.53 26.22
CA ILE A 438 -0.78 -0.17 26.92
C ILE A 438 -1.69 0.77 27.73
N ASN A 439 -1.15 1.90 28.19
CA ASN A 439 -1.84 2.87 29.01
C ASN A 439 -2.47 4.03 28.20
N LYS A 440 -2.11 4.20 26.93
CA LYS A 440 -2.61 5.31 26.09
C LYS A 440 -3.34 4.84 24.83
N SER A 441 -2.80 3.85 24.12
CA SER A 441 -3.37 3.34 22.88
C SER A 441 -4.76 2.76 23.07
N VAL A 442 -5.64 2.98 22.11
CA VAL A 442 -6.95 2.33 22.03
C VAL A 442 -6.86 1.10 21.12
N VAL A 443 -8.01 0.50 20.81
CA VAL A 443 -8.08 -0.74 20.02
C VAL A 443 -7.58 -0.51 18.60
N ARG A 444 -8.08 0.53 17.94
CA ARG A 444 -7.72 0.94 16.57
C ARG A 444 -6.77 2.15 16.62
N PHE A 445 -6.27 2.61 15.48
CA PHE A 445 -5.39 3.79 15.44
C PHE A 445 -6.22 5.04 15.79
N ASP A 446 -5.65 5.91 16.61
CA ASP A 446 -6.34 7.09 17.15
C ASP A 446 -5.60 8.37 16.75
N PRO A 447 -6.29 9.40 16.25
CA PRO A 447 -5.66 10.67 15.92
C PRO A 447 -5.33 11.46 17.20
N GLU A 448 -4.10 11.97 17.26
CA GLU A 448 -3.59 12.93 18.25
C GLU A 448 -3.16 14.22 17.52
N GLU A 449 -2.88 15.31 18.23
CA GLU A 449 -2.49 16.58 17.59
C GLU A 449 -1.21 16.41 16.75
N LYS A 450 -1.34 16.55 15.42
CA LYS A 450 -0.28 16.29 14.42
C LYS A 450 0.32 14.88 14.49
N ALA A 451 -0.42 13.92 15.00
CA ALA A 451 0.09 12.58 15.22
C ALA A 451 -1.01 11.51 15.13
N ILE A 452 -0.58 10.26 15.00
CA ILE A 452 -1.46 9.09 15.03
C ILE A 452 -0.87 8.11 16.03
N ARG A 453 -1.64 7.78 17.06
CA ARG A 453 -1.28 6.74 18.04
C ARG A 453 -1.50 5.37 17.45
N TYR A 454 -0.50 4.50 17.54
CA TYR A 454 -0.61 3.12 17.10
C TYR A 454 -1.70 2.37 17.89
N GLY A 455 -2.64 1.75 17.17
CA GLY A 455 -3.71 0.96 17.77
C GLY A 455 -3.23 -0.43 18.20
N LEU A 456 -3.67 -0.92 19.36
CA LEU A 456 -3.24 -2.21 19.90
C LEU A 456 -3.59 -3.39 18.97
N ALA A 457 -4.71 -3.32 18.24
CA ALA A 457 -5.11 -4.36 17.29
C ALA A 457 -4.23 -4.39 16.03
N GLY A 458 -3.52 -3.30 15.73
CA GLY A 458 -2.56 -3.23 14.61
C GLY A 458 -1.27 -4.03 14.87
N ILE A 459 -0.98 -4.39 16.11
CA ILE A 459 0.23 -5.13 16.50
C ILE A 459 0.10 -6.59 16.08
N LYS A 460 1.12 -7.11 15.41
CA LYS A 460 1.16 -8.51 14.99
C LYS A 460 1.02 -9.47 16.18
N ASN A 461 0.13 -10.44 16.02
CA ASN A 461 -0.26 -11.47 17.02
C ASN A 461 -1.16 -11.01 18.18
N VAL A 462 -1.53 -9.72 18.31
CA VAL A 462 -2.44 -9.27 19.38
C VAL A 462 -3.90 -9.58 19.01
N GLY A 463 -4.33 -9.13 17.83
CA GLY A 463 -5.71 -9.29 17.37
C GLY A 463 -6.71 -8.38 18.10
N GLU A 464 -7.86 -8.14 17.46
CA GLU A 464 -8.84 -7.13 17.91
C GLU A 464 -9.50 -7.50 19.25
N GLY A 465 -9.80 -8.78 19.48
CA GLY A 465 -10.42 -9.24 20.73
C GLY A 465 -9.53 -9.04 21.96
N ALA A 466 -8.22 -9.28 21.84
CA ALA A 466 -7.28 -9.05 22.94
C ALA A 466 -7.10 -7.55 23.20
N ALA A 467 -7.00 -6.74 22.14
CA ALA A 467 -6.92 -5.29 22.24
C ALA A 467 -8.17 -4.70 22.93
N GLN A 468 -9.36 -5.17 22.57
CA GLN A 468 -10.62 -4.76 23.19
C GLN A 468 -10.63 -5.09 24.70
N ALA A 469 -10.28 -6.32 25.08
CA ALA A 469 -10.25 -6.74 26.48
C ALA A 469 -9.29 -5.89 27.33
N ILE A 470 -8.13 -5.53 26.79
CA ILE A 470 -7.15 -4.65 27.46
C ILE A 470 -7.74 -3.25 27.67
N VAL A 471 -8.33 -2.66 26.62
CA VAL A 471 -8.84 -1.28 26.67
C VAL A 471 -10.05 -1.17 27.58
N GLU A 472 -11.00 -2.11 27.52
CA GLU A 472 -12.16 -2.15 28.40
C GLU A 472 -11.76 -2.26 29.86
N GLU A 473 -10.84 -3.17 30.18
CA GLU A 473 -10.33 -3.36 31.54
C GLU A 473 -9.59 -2.10 32.05
N ARG A 474 -8.83 -1.44 31.19
CA ARG A 474 -8.16 -0.16 31.52
C ARG A 474 -9.17 0.96 31.77
N LEU A 475 -10.20 1.09 30.94
CA LEU A 475 -11.23 2.12 31.10
C LEU A 475 -12.06 1.89 32.38
N ALA A 476 -12.31 0.63 32.75
CA ALA A 476 -13.06 0.29 33.95
C ALA A 476 -12.26 0.51 35.25
N ASN A 477 -10.97 0.12 35.27
CA ASN A 477 -10.20 0.02 36.51
C ASN A 477 -8.93 0.91 36.54
N GLY A 478 -8.73 1.78 35.54
CA GLY A 478 -7.59 2.71 35.46
C GLY A 478 -6.34 2.14 34.76
N PRO A 479 -5.25 2.93 34.66
CA PRO A 479 -4.01 2.51 34.00
C PRO A 479 -3.36 1.32 34.71
N PHE A 480 -2.61 0.52 33.94
CA PHE A 480 -1.81 -0.59 34.46
C PHE A 480 -0.54 -0.08 35.10
N LYS A 481 -0.23 -0.58 36.30
CA LYS A 481 0.96 -0.17 37.07
C LYS A 481 2.21 -0.94 36.65
N ASP A 482 2.08 -2.26 36.52
CA ASP A 482 3.17 -3.18 36.21
C ASP A 482 2.67 -4.41 35.45
N LEU A 483 3.59 -5.33 35.11
CA LEU A 483 3.28 -6.54 34.32
C LEU A 483 2.36 -7.51 35.09
N ILE A 484 2.47 -7.58 36.42
CA ILE A 484 1.65 -8.46 37.25
C ILE A 484 0.23 -7.90 37.34
N ASP A 485 0.08 -6.58 37.54
CA ASP A 485 -1.20 -5.88 37.52
C ASP A 485 -1.94 -6.14 36.20
N LEU A 486 -1.26 -5.96 35.07
CA LEU A 486 -1.80 -6.28 33.74
C LEU A 486 -2.27 -7.73 33.62
N CYS A 487 -1.42 -8.70 34.00
CA CYS A 487 -1.76 -10.13 33.91
C CYS A 487 -2.88 -10.53 34.88
N SER A 488 -3.00 -9.87 36.04
CA SER A 488 -4.00 -10.18 37.06
C SER A 488 -5.39 -9.66 36.73
N ARG A 489 -5.46 -8.57 35.96
CA ARG A 489 -6.69 -7.87 35.59
C ARG A 489 -7.32 -8.40 34.31
N VAL A 490 -6.51 -8.72 33.30
CA VAL A 490 -7.02 -9.14 31.99
C VAL A 490 -7.19 -10.67 31.91
N ASP A 491 -8.21 -11.13 31.19
CA ASP A 491 -8.45 -12.57 30.97
C ASP A 491 -7.29 -13.21 30.19
N ALA A 492 -6.61 -14.18 30.81
CA ALA A 492 -5.51 -14.93 30.22
C ALA A 492 -5.89 -15.74 28.96
N ARG A 493 -7.18 -15.98 28.72
CA ARG A 493 -7.67 -16.57 27.46
C ARG A 493 -7.64 -15.57 26.31
N ALA A 494 -7.94 -14.31 26.59
CA ALA A 494 -7.90 -13.23 25.61
C ALA A 494 -6.46 -12.75 25.39
N VAL A 495 -5.72 -12.52 26.48
CA VAL A 495 -4.32 -12.07 26.46
C VAL A 495 -3.42 -13.23 26.86
N ASN A 496 -3.06 -14.05 25.88
CA ASN A 496 -2.17 -15.20 26.08
C ASN A 496 -0.68 -14.78 26.10
N LYS A 497 0.20 -15.73 26.41
CA LYS A 497 1.65 -15.50 26.46
C LYS A 497 2.22 -14.85 25.18
N LYS A 498 1.75 -15.29 24.01
CA LYS A 498 2.23 -14.77 22.71
C LYS A 498 1.84 -13.31 22.49
N VAL A 499 0.68 -12.90 22.99
CA VAL A 499 0.23 -11.50 22.98
C VAL A 499 1.16 -10.65 23.85
N LEU A 500 1.40 -11.06 25.10
CA LEU A 500 2.31 -10.35 26.02
C LEU A 500 3.75 -10.26 25.48
N GLU A 501 4.26 -11.35 24.89
CA GLU A 501 5.58 -11.37 24.25
C GLU A 501 5.66 -10.35 23.10
N SER A 502 4.59 -10.22 22.32
CA SER A 502 4.53 -9.26 21.21
C SER A 502 4.44 -7.83 21.73
N LEU A 503 3.60 -7.57 22.74
CA LEU A 503 3.47 -6.26 23.39
C LEU A 503 4.80 -5.78 24.01
N ALA A 504 5.54 -6.68 24.68
CA ALA A 504 6.86 -6.37 25.24
C ALA A 504 7.90 -6.05 24.14
N ARG A 505 7.96 -6.87 23.08
CA ARG A 505 8.94 -6.70 21.99
C ARG A 505 8.76 -5.41 21.19
N CYS A 506 7.52 -4.99 20.97
CA CYS A 506 7.21 -3.80 20.19
C CYS A 506 7.17 -2.49 21.01
N GLY A 507 7.45 -2.55 22.32
CA GLY A 507 7.47 -1.38 23.19
C GLY A 507 6.14 -0.92 23.75
N ALA A 508 5.06 -1.68 23.52
CA ALA A 508 3.74 -1.33 24.08
C ALA A 508 3.71 -1.33 25.61
N LEU A 509 4.66 -2.02 26.26
CA LEU A 509 4.77 -2.11 27.72
C LEU A 509 5.85 -1.20 28.32
N ASP A 510 6.48 -0.33 27.51
CA ASP A 510 7.56 0.55 27.98
C ASP A 510 7.09 1.54 29.07
N SER A 511 5.80 1.89 29.08
CA SER A 511 5.21 2.77 30.09
C SER A 511 5.10 2.15 31.48
N LEU A 512 5.38 0.84 31.64
CA LEU A 512 5.43 0.16 32.93
C LEU A 512 6.75 0.40 33.69
N GLY A 513 7.71 1.15 33.10
CA GLY A 513 8.92 1.61 33.79
C GLY A 513 10.07 0.61 33.84
N GLU A 514 9.94 -0.54 33.19
CA GLU A 514 10.94 -1.61 33.17
C GLU A 514 11.52 -1.82 31.76
N HIS A 515 12.78 -2.25 31.67
CA HIS A 515 13.40 -2.53 30.37
C HIS A 515 12.69 -3.69 29.65
N ARG A 516 12.51 -3.61 28.33
CA ARG A 516 11.80 -4.63 27.51
C ARG A 516 12.29 -6.06 27.74
N ALA A 517 13.62 -6.23 27.88
CA ALA A 517 14.24 -7.53 28.19
C ALA A 517 13.77 -8.11 29.53
N LYS A 518 13.65 -7.26 30.56
CA LYS A 518 13.17 -7.67 31.89
C LYS A 518 11.68 -7.99 31.84
N ILE A 519 10.87 -7.19 31.15
CA ILE A 519 9.45 -7.47 30.95
C ILE A 519 9.27 -8.82 30.23
N PHE A 520 9.93 -9.02 29.10
CA PHE A 520 9.78 -10.21 28.25
C PHE A 520 10.13 -11.51 28.99
N ASN A 521 11.26 -11.54 29.69
CA ASN A 521 11.70 -12.75 30.40
C ASN A 521 10.80 -13.07 31.62
N ASN A 522 10.17 -12.06 32.21
CA ASN A 522 9.31 -12.23 33.39
C ASN A 522 7.82 -12.49 33.08
N ILE A 523 7.42 -12.55 31.79
CA ILE A 523 6.02 -12.85 31.39
C ILE A 523 5.52 -14.15 32.02
N GLY A 524 6.32 -15.23 31.96
CA GLY A 524 5.90 -16.54 32.48
C GLY A 524 5.67 -16.52 34.00
N TYR A 525 6.51 -15.78 34.73
CA TYR A 525 6.38 -15.59 36.16
C TYR A 525 5.13 -14.75 36.49
N ALA A 526 4.96 -13.60 35.83
CA ALA A 526 3.83 -12.71 36.04
C ALA A 526 2.48 -13.40 35.77
N MET A 527 2.37 -14.19 34.70
CA MET A 527 1.15 -14.98 34.42
C MET A 527 0.87 -16.02 35.51
N SER A 528 1.90 -16.70 36.01
CA SER A 528 1.74 -17.70 37.08
C SER A 528 1.27 -17.06 38.39
N ARG A 529 1.83 -15.89 38.74
CA ARG A 529 1.44 -15.13 39.92
C ARG A 529 0.01 -14.58 39.79
N ALA A 530 -0.35 -14.05 38.63
CA ALA A 530 -1.70 -13.59 38.33
C ALA A 530 -2.77 -14.67 38.53
N ILE A 531 -2.50 -15.91 38.08
CA ILE A 531 -3.39 -17.06 38.31
C ILE A 531 -3.57 -17.33 39.81
N SER A 532 -2.49 -17.23 40.60
CA SER A 532 -2.59 -17.37 42.07
C SER A 532 -3.47 -16.28 42.68
N ILE A 533 -3.25 -15.01 42.32
CA ILE A 533 -4.02 -13.87 42.83
C ILE A 533 -5.51 -14.02 42.49
N GLN A 534 -5.83 -14.40 41.25
CA GLN A 534 -7.22 -14.64 40.84
C GLN A 534 -7.87 -15.79 41.60
N ARG A 535 -7.11 -16.86 41.87
CA ARG A 535 -7.57 -18.02 42.66
C ARG A 535 -7.83 -17.63 44.12
N ASP A 536 -6.95 -16.86 44.73
CA ASP A 536 -7.08 -16.42 46.13
C ASP A 536 -8.27 -15.47 46.31
N LYS A 537 -8.50 -14.60 45.31
CA LYS A 537 -9.68 -13.72 45.23
C LYS A 537 -10.98 -14.52 45.08
N ALA A 538 -11.00 -15.53 44.21
CA ALA A 538 -12.15 -16.42 44.02
C ALA A 538 -12.43 -17.31 45.25
N ALA A 539 -11.39 -17.64 46.03
CA ALA A 539 -11.50 -18.39 47.28
C ALA A 539 -11.93 -17.53 48.49
N GLY A 540 -12.11 -16.21 48.32
CA GLY A 540 -12.58 -15.31 49.38
C GLY A 540 -11.56 -15.03 50.49
N GLN A 541 -10.27 -15.26 50.25
CA GLN A 541 -9.19 -15.09 51.25
C GLN A 541 -8.60 -13.67 51.33
N GLY A 542 -9.23 -12.67 50.69
CA GLY A 542 -8.62 -11.36 50.44
C GLY A 542 -8.44 -10.39 51.63
N ASN A 543 -9.02 -10.62 52.81
CA ASN A 543 -9.12 -9.55 53.83
C ASN A 543 -8.15 -9.63 55.01
N LEU A 544 -7.32 -10.68 55.17
CA LEU A 544 -6.46 -10.82 56.37
C LEU A 544 -4.98 -10.44 56.13
N PHE A 545 -4.53 -10.42 54.87
CA PHE A 545 -3.15 -10.04 54.51
C PHE A 545 -3.03 -8.61 53.96
N ASP A 546 -4.09 -8.04 53.37
CA ASP A 546 -4.13 -6.63 52.92
C ASP A 546 -4.00 -5.61 54.09
N LEU A 547 -4.23 -6.03 55.33
CA LEU A 547 -4.12 -5.20 56.54
C LEU A 547 -2.72 -5.20 57.19
N LEU A 548 -1.80 -6.04 56.70
CA LEU A 548 -0.46 -6.22 57.29
C LEU A 548 0.68 -5.72 56.40
N ASP A 549 0.37 -5.22 55.19
CA ASP A 549 1.37 -4.99 54.15
C ASP A 549 1.45 -3.54 53.65
N ASP A 550 1.18 -2.57 54.54
CA ASP A 550 1.40 -1.14 54.27
C ASP A 550 2.90 -0.75 54.21
N ASN A 551 3.80 -1.74 54.06
CA ASN A 551 5.26 -1.56 53.99
C ASN A 551 6.02 -2.63 53.19
N SER A 552 5.38 -3.43 52.34
CA SER A 552 6.11 -4.17 51.31
C SER A 552 6.28 -3.29 50.07
N ALA A 553 7.28 -2.39 50.13
CA ALA A 553 8.07 -2.18 48.93
C ALA A 553 8.44 -3.57 48.42
N PHE A 554 7.96 -3.91 47.22
CA PHE A 554 8.18 -5.20 46.56
C PHE A 554 9.64 -5.63 46.76
N ASP A 555 9.86 -6.93 46.99
CA ASP A 555 11.22 -7.47 46.94
C ASP A 555 11.68 -7.37 45.48
N GLU A 556 12.29 -6.24 45.11
CA GLU A 556 12.91 -5.96 43.81
C GLU A 556 13.94 -7.05 43.43
N ASN A 557 14.34 -7.90 44.40
CA ASN A 557 15.32 -8.96 44.26
C ASN A 557 14.80 -10.29 43.66
N GLU A 558 13.49 -10.47 43.42
CA GLU A 558 12.97 -11.74 42.84
C GLU A 558 12.86 -11.75 41.31
N LEU A 559 12.98 -10.59 40.64
CA LEU A 559 13.09 -10.55 39.18
C LEU A 559 14.56 -10.75 38.83
N SER A 560 14.89 -11.86 38.17
CA SER A 560 16.26 -12.12 37.72
C SER A 560 16.79 -10.92 36.94
N GLU A 561 17.98 -10.42 37.29
CA GLU A 561 18.67 -9.44 36.45
C GLU A 561 19.02 -10.10 35.12
N TYR A 562 18.40 -9.62 34.04
CA TYR A 562 18.66 -10.09 32.68
C TYR A 562 19.53 -9.10 31.94
N ALA A 563 20.34 -9.60 31.01
CA ALA A 563 21.04 -8.74 30.07
C ALA A 563 20.05 -7.87 29.31
N VAL A 564 20.30 -6.56 29.32
CA VAL A 564 19.55 -5.53 28.59
C VAL A 564 19.66 -5.85 27.10
N TRP A 565 18.52 -5.90 26.38
CA TRP A 565 18.54 -6.04 24.93
C TRP A 565 19.29 -4.88 24.29
N HIS A 566 20.14 -5.18 23.32
CA HIS A 566 20.79 -4.14 22.53
C HIS A 566 19.75 -3.45 21.64
N GLU A 567 20.00 -2.19 21.27
CA GLU A 567 19.10 -1.39 20.42
C GLU A 567 18.70 -2.13 19.13
N LYS A 568 19.65 -2.82 18.50
CA LYS A 568 19.40 -3.65 17.31
C LYS A 568 18.34 -4.74 17.56
N GLU A 569 18.34 -5.38 18.72
CA GLU A 569 17.36 -6.42 19.06
C GLU A 569 15.96 -5.84 19.29
N MET A 570 15.88 -4.64 19.90
CA MET A 570 14.62 -3.92 20.07
C MET A 570 14.04 -3.50 18.73
N LEU A 571 14.85 -2.90 17.85
CA LEU A 571 14.45 -2.46 16.51
C LEU A 571 13.96 -3.63 15.63
N VAL A 572 14.56 -4.81 15.76
CA VAL A 572 14.10 -6.02 15.05
C VAL A 572 12.68 -6.40 15.51
N GLY A 573 12.39 -6.31 16.82
CA GLY A 573 11.05 -6.58 17.36
C GLY A 573 10.01 -5.58 16.84
N GLU A 574 10.35 -4.30 16.79
CA GLU A 574 9.49 -3.25 16.27
C GLU A 574 9.19 -3.45 14.77
N MET A 575 10.21 -3.70 13.96
CA MET A 575 10.03 -3.95 12.54
C MET A 575 9.20 -5.21 12.26
N GLU A 576 9.42 -6.29 13.01
CA GLU A 576 8.67 -7.54 12.83
C GLU A 576 7.18 -7.41 13.20
N LEU A 577 6.87 -6.63 14.25
CA LEU A 577 5.55 -6.61 14.89
C LEU A 577 4.71 -5.38 14.52
N LEU A 578 5.35 -4.25 14.24
CA LEU A 578 4.72 -2.98 13.86
C LEU A 578 4.96 -2.63 12.39
N GLY A 579 6.01 -3.17 11.78
CA GLY A 579 6.43 -2.83 10.41
C GLY A 579 7.16 -1.48 10.29
N ILE A 580 7.44 -0.84 11.42
CA ILE A 580 8.19 0.43 11.51
C ILE A 580 9.16 0.38 12.69
N TYR A 581 10.19 1.20 12.62
CA TYR A 581 11.05 1.51 13.76
C TYR A 581 10.46 2.66 14.57
N VAL A 582 10.48 2.52 15.90
CA VAL A 582 9.82 3.45 16.83
C VAL A 582 10.78 3.95 17.91
N SER A 583 11.66 3.10 18.45
CA SER A 583 12.63 3.50 19.48
C SER A 583 13.86 4.23 18.94
N GLY A 584 14.05 4.26 17.61
CA GLY A 584 15.21 4.84 16.94
C GLY A 584 15.24 4.48 15.45
N HIS A 585 16.33 4.81 14.77
CA HIS A 585 16.54 4.40 13.38
C HIS A 585 17.76 3.46 13.30
N PRO A 586 17.72 2.31 12.60
CA PRO A 586 18.87 1.40 12.55
C PRO A 586 20.15 2.02 11.97
N LEU A 587 20.02 3.14 11.25
CA LEU A 587 21.14 3.92 10.73
C LEU A 587 21.83 4.77 11.82
N ALA A 588 21.21 4.99 12.98
CA ALA A 588 21.73 5.86 14.04
C ALA A 588 23.10 5.39 14.55
N GLN A 589 23.30 4.07 14.65
CA GLN A 589 24.61 3.49 15.00
C GLN A 589 25.72 3.83 14.00
N TYR A 590 25.38 4.20 12.76
CA TYR A 590 26.31 4.57 11.69
C TYR A 590 26.45 6.09 11.52
N GLU A 591 25.84 6.92 12.38
CA GLU A 591 25.88 8.38 12.28
C GLU A 591 27.32 8.92 12.26
N SER A 592 28.23 8.30 13.02
CA SER A 592 29.66 8.61 13.02
C SER A 592 30.30 8.41 11.64
N LEU A 593 29.97 7.32 10.94
CA LEU A 593 30.44 7.06 9.58
C LEU A 593 29.82 8.04 8.58
N LEU A 594 28.52 8.31 8.67
CA LEU A 594 27.85 9.27 7.78
C LEU A 594 28.53 10.65 7.84
N LYS A 595 28.86 11.13 9.06
CA LYS A 595 29.59 12.38 9.29
C LYS A 595 31.03 12.31 8.80
N THR A 596 31.76 11.24 9.14
CA THR A 596 33.18 11.05 8.78
C THR A 596 33.37 11.06 7.27
N TYR A 597 32.53 10.35 6.52
CA TYR A 597 32.61 10.26 5.06
C TYR A 597 31.88 11.39 4.31
N ARG A 598 31.37 12.38 5.05
CA ARG A 598 30.72 13.59 4.53
C ARG A 598 29.63 13.28 3.50
N LEU A 599 28.81 12.29 3.80
CA LEU A 599 27.70 11.89 2.94
C LEU A 599 26.62 12.97 2.97
N SER A 600 26.06 13.33 1.81
CA SER A 600 24.96 14.30 1.77
C SER A 600 23.71 13.68 2.38
N SER A 601 23.04 14.38 3.29
CA SER A 601 21.72 13.94 3.73
C SER A 601 20.73 14.03 2.57
N ILE A 602 19.71 13.19 2.60
CA ILE A 602 18.71 13.08 1.53
C ILE A 602 17.94 14.40 1.40
N ILE A 603 17.69 15.12 2.50
CA ILE A 603 17.08 16.45 2.47
C ILE A 603 17.95 17.44 1.69
N GLN A 604 19.27 17.43 1.90
CA GLN A 604 20.19 18.31 1.19
C GLN A 604 20.27 18.02 -0.32
N LEU A 605 19.79 16.86 -0.78
CA LEU A 605 19.69 16.57 -2.21
C LEU A 605 18.62 17.45 -2.87
N ARG A 606 17.55 17.83 -2.15
CA ARG A 606 16.44 18.64 -2.67
C ARG A 606 16.90 20.00 -3.20
N ASP A 607 17.96 20.55 -2.62
CA ASP A 607 18.53 21.84 -3.00
C ASP A 607 19.61 21.74 -4.09
N LYS A 608 19.91 20.53 -4.58
CA LYS A 608 20.91 20.28 -5.63
C LYS A 608 20.29 20.28 -7.03
N GLU A 609 21.11 20.65 -8.03
CA GLU A 609 20.69 20.72 -9.43
C GLU A 609 20.51 19.32 -10.06
N ASP A 610 19.61 19.23 -11.03
CA ASP A 610 19.43 18.02 -11.84
C ASP A 610 20.70 17.66 -12.60
N GLY A 611 21.02 16.37 -12.69
CA GLY A 611 22.26 15.88 -13.30
C GLY A 611 23.52 16.02 -12.43
N GLN A 612 23.41 16.57 -11.21
CA GLN A 612 24.54 16.65 -10.30
C GLN A 612 24.89 15.26 -9.75
N LYS A 613 26.20 14.94 -9.73
CA LYS A 613 26.70 13.72 -9.09
C LYS A 613 26.66 13.85 -7.57
N VAL A 614 26.14 12.84 -6.91
CA VAL A 614 25.94 12.81 -5.45
C VAL A 614 26.40 11.51 -4.84
N ARG A 615 26.78 11.60 -3.56
CA ARG A 615 27.13 10.48 -2.69
C ARG A 615 26.34 10.61 -1.40
N THR A 616 25.47 9.64 -1.13
CA THR A 616 24.59 9.64 0.05
C THR A 616 24.61 8.26 0.70
N GLY A 617 24.35 8.20 2.01
CA GLY A 617 24.34 6.97 2.80
C GLY A 617 22.98 6.78 3.44
N GLY A 618 22.50 5.55 3.45
CA GLY A 618 21.21 5.22 4.03
C GLY A 618 21.01 3.72 4.15
N MET A 619 19.85 3.32 4.65
CA MET A 619 19.40 1.95 4.71
C MET A 619 18.41 1.66 3.57
N ILE A 620 18.51 0.49 2.95
CA ILE A 620 17.55 0.07 1.92
C ILE A 620 16.23 -0.33 2.60
N SER A 621 15.23 0.55 2.57
CA SER A 621 13.91 0.30 3.20
C SER A 621 12.94 -0.45 2.29
N ALA A 622 13.10 -0.33 0.97
CA ALA A 622 12.34 -1.11 -0.02
C ALA A 622 13.22 -1.55 -1.18
N LEU A 623 12.97 -2.74 -1.74
CA LEU A 623 13.72 -3.28 -2.88
C LEU A 623 12.78 -4.04 -3.84
N SER A 624 12.69 -3.58 -5.08
CA SER A 624 11.91 -4.19 -6.15
C SER A 624 12.81 -4.55 -7.34
N LYS A 625 12.90 -5.84 -7.66
CA LYS A 625 13.57 -6.32 -8.87
C LYS A 625 12.62 -6.18 -10.05
N ARG A 626 13.10 -5.58 -11.15
CA ARG A 626 12.33 -5.37 -12.38
C ARG A 626 13.12 -5.86 -13.58
N ILE A 627 12.41 -6.16 -14.67
CA ILE A 627 13.01 -6.54 -15.94
C ILE A 627 12.79 -5.40 -16.95
N THR A 628 13.85 -5.00 -17.64
CA THR A 628 13.78 -3.93 -18.64
C THR A 628 12.99 -4.36 -19.88
N LYS A 629 12.00 -3.56 -20.30
CA LYS A 629 11.07 -3.90 -21.39
C LYS A 629 11.76 -4.21 -22.74
N LYS A 630 12.86 -3.51 -23.06
CA LYS A 630 13.56 -3.62 -24.37
C LYS A 630 14.57 -4.77 -24.46
N LYS A 631 15.32 -5.04 -23.38
CA LYS A 631 16.45 -5.98 -23.39
C LYS A 631 16.29 -7.18 -22.47
N GLN A 632 15.19 -7.23 -21.70
CA GLN A 632 14.92 -8.30 -20.73
C GLN A 632 16.05 -8.48 -19.70
N GLU A 633 16.76 -7.41 -19.36
CA GLU A 633 17.81 -7.43 -18.34
C GLU A 633 17.27 -6.94 -16.99
N THR A 634 17.73 -7.58 -15.90
CA THR A 634 17.34 -7.27 -14.51
C THR A 634 17.86 -5.90 -14.09
N MET A 635 17.01 -5.10 -13.45
CA MET A 635 17.31 -3.85 -12.78
C MET A 635 16.67 -3.85 -11.39
N ALA A 636 17.10 -2.95 -10.51
CA ALA A 636 16.45 -2.75 -9.22
C ALA A 636 15.93 -1.31 -9.07
N VAL A 637 14.77 -1.19 -8.43
CA VAL A 637 14.26 0.06 -7.88
C VAL A 637 14.26 -0.11 -6.38
N LEU A 638 14.98 0.74 -5.66
CA LEU A 638 15.04 0.68 -4.20
C LEU A 638 14.69 2.02 -3.59
N THR A 639 14.24 2.00 -2.34
CA THR A 639 14.08 3.22 -1.52
C THR A 639 15.23 3.25 -0.52
N LEU A 640 16.01 4.32 -0.54
CA LEU A 640 17.08 4.57 0.41
C LEU A 640 16.55 5.55 1.47
N GLU A 641 16.69 5.20 2.74
CA GLU A 641 16.23 5.98 3.89
C GLU A 641 17.41 6.38 4.76
N ASP A 642 17.56 7.67 5.05
CA ASP A 642 18.52 8.19 6.02
C ASP A 642 17.82 8.56 7.34
N LEU A 643 18.48 9.30 8.23
CA LEU A 643 17.89 9.68 9.52
C LEU A 643 16.76 10.71 9.39
N GLU A 644 16.61 11.37 8.24
CA GLU A 644 15.75 12.56 8.08
C GLU A 644 14.71 12.40 6.93
N SER A 645 14.99 11.63 5.88
CA SER A 645 14.16 11.51 4.67
C SER A 645 14.46 10.21 3.91
N SER A 646 13.68 9.94 2.87
CA SER A 646 13.93 8.84 1.92
C SER A 646 13.96 9.32 0.46
N VAL A 647 14.57 8.52 -0.43
CA VAL A 647 14.71 8.79 -1.87
C VAL A 647 14.62 7.52 -2.71
N GLU A 648 13.96 7.58 -3.87
CA GLU A 648 13.91 6.46 -4.84
C GLU A 648 15.25 6.40 -5.60
N VAL A 649 15.88 5.23 -5.60
CA VAL A 649 17.14 4.95 -6.29
C VAL A 649 16.91 3.90 -7.38
N LEU A 650 17.33 4.22 -8.59
CA LEU A 650 17.25 3.36 -9.76
C LEU A 650 18.62 2.75 -10.05
N VAL A 651 18.72 1.43 -9.98
CA VAL A 651 19.92 0.66 -10.29
C VAL A 651 19.75 -0.04 -11.63
N PHE A 652 20.34 0.52 -12.68
CA PHE A 652 20.26 -0.02 -14.03
C PHE A 652 21.00 -1.36 -14.18
N PRO A 653 20.72 -2.16 -15.22
CA PRO A 653 21.23 -3.53 -15.32
C PRO A 653 22.75 -3.70 -15.26
N LYS A 654 23.51 -2.73 -15.75
CA LYS A 654 24.98 -2.75 -15.64
C LYS A 654 25.41 -2.65 -14.18
N THR A 655 24.94 -1.62 -13.47
CA THR A 655 25.21 -1.42 -12.04
C THR A 655 24.67 -2.58 -11.20
N TYR A 656 23.48 -3.11 -11.53
CA TYR A 656 22.88 -4.21 -10.80
C TYR A 656 23.72 -5.49 -10.89
N LYS A 657 24.31 -5.80 -12.05
CA LYS A 657 25.21 -6.96 -12.20
C LYS A 657 26.50 -6.81 -11.37
N ASP A 658 27.00 -5.59 -11.25
CA ASP A 658 28.25 -5.31 -10.53
C ASP A 658 28.08 -5.28 -9.00
N PHE A 659 26.87 -4.96 -8.51
CA PHE A 659 26.60 -4.68 -7.09
C PHE A 659 25.40 -5.44 -6.53
N SER A 660 24.92 -6.52 -7.17
CA SER A 660 23.72 -7.24 -6.71
C SER A 660 23.82 -7.78 -5.29
N ASP A 661 25.03 -8.10 -4.83
CA ASP A 661 25.25 -8.80 -3.57
C ASP A 661 25.02 -7.89 -2.35
N VAL A 662 25.23 -6.58 -2.52
CA VAL A 662 25.03 -5.56 -1.48
C VAL A 662 23.59 -5.02 -1.46
N LEU A 663 22.79 -5.33 -2.48
CA LEU A 663 21.40 -4.86 -2.60
C LEU A 663 20.44 -5.81 -1.85
N GLN A 664 20.35 -5.61 -0.54
CA GLN A 664 19.46 -6.38 0.33
C GLN A 664 18.58 -5.45 1.16
N MET A 665 17.35 -5.87 1.43
CA MET A 665 16.44 -5.12 2.32
C MET A 665 17.07 -5.00 3.71
N GLY A 666 17.07 -3.78 4.27
CA GLY A 666 17.68 -3.48 5.57
C GLY A 666 19.20 -3.30 5.55
N ALA A 667 19.87 -3.41 4.40
CA ALA A 667 21.31 -3.22 4.32
C ALA A 667 21.68 -1.72 4.37
N PRO A 668 22.65 -1.32 5.22
CA PRO A 668 23.20 0.04 5.21
C PRO A 668 24.22 0.19 4.07
N VAL A 669 23.97 1.12 3.16
CA VAL A 669 24.75 1.29 1.93
C VAL A 669 25.08 2.76 1.66
N ILE A 670 26.19 2.98 0.94
CA ILE A 670 26.54 4.23 0.28
C ILE A 670 26.13 4.10 -1.17
N VAL A 671 25.31 5.03 -1.65
CA VAL A 671 24.91 5.14 -3.05
C VAL A 671 25.62 6.33 -3.68
N CYS A 672 26.36 6.06 -4.75
CA CYS A 672 26.95 7.07 -5.63
C CYS A 672 26.19 7.08 -6.96
N GLY A 673 25.82 8.27 -7.45
CA GLY A 673 25.04 8.35 -8.67
C GLY A 673 24.76 9.78 -9.11
N GLU A 674 23.87 9.90 -10.09
CA GLU A 674 23.42 11.17 -10.64
C GLU A 674 21.99 11.47 -10.17
N LEU A 675 21.74 12.71 -9.73
CA LEU A 675 20.40 13.17 -9.44
C LEU A 675 19.60 13.29 -10.74
N ASN A 676 18.38 12.79 -10.71
CA ASN A 676 17.41 12.92 -11.79
C ASN A 676 16.07 13.40 -11.22
N GLY A 677 15.70 14.63 -11.54
CA GLY A 677 14.45 15.26 -11.16
C GLY A 677 13.46 15.28 -12.32
N GLU A 678 12.49 14.36 -12.31
CA GLU A 678 11.28 14.50 -13.13
C GLU A 678 10.12 14.95 -12.22
N GLU A 679 9.51 16.09 -12.55
CA GLU A 679 8.18 16.52 -12.07
C GLU A 679 7.93 16.37 -10.55
N GLY A 680 8.84 16.89 -9.72
CA GLY A 680 8.61 17.14 -8.28
C GLY A 680 9.15 16.08 -7.31
N ALA A 681 9.62 14.93 -7.77
CA ALA A 681 10.27 13.92 -6.92
C ALA A 681 11.69 13.61 -7.42
N GLN A 682 12.71 14.00 -6.65
CA GLN A 682 14.10 13.69 -6.98
C GLN A 682 14.38 12.19 -6.84
N LYS A 683 15.10 11.64 -7.81
CA LYS A 683 15.57 10.25 -7.83
C LYS A 683 17.08 10.21 -7.99
N ILE A 684 17.70 9.10 -7.59
CA ILE A 684 19.12 8.87 -7.84
C ILE A 684 19.27 7.75 -8.86
N PHE A 685 20.01 7.98 -9.93
CA PHE A 685 20.46 6.92 -10.84
C PHE A 685 21.81 6.40 -10.35
N ALA A 686 21.78 5.25 -9.70
CA ALA A 686 22.96 4.67 -9.06
C ALA A 686 23.99 4.19 -10.10
N THR A 687 25.22 4.68 -9.96
CA THR A 687 26.39 4.20 -10.71
C THR A 687 27.22 3.21 -9.89
N GLU A 688 27.27 3.39 -8.57
CA GLU A 688 27.99 2.53 -7.63
C GLU A 688 27.21 2.40 -6.32
N VAL A 689 27.33 1.24 -5.67
CA VAL A 689 26.74 0.98 -4.35
C VAL A 689 27.76 0.23 -3.50
N TYR A 690 28.10 0.76 -2.33
CA TYR A 690 29.07 0.14 -1.41
C TYR A 690 28.43 -0.14 -0.05
N PRO A 691 28.85 -1.18 0.69
CA PRO A 691 28.45 -1.36 2.08
C PRO A 691 28.91 -0.15 2.92
N LEU A 692 28.03 0.41 3.75
CA LEU A 692 28.38 1.56 4.59
C LEU A 692 29.48 1.22 5.61
N GLU A 693 29.49 -0.03 6.09
CA GLU A 693 30.51 -0.55 7.02
C GLU A 693 31.91 -0.61 6.41
N GLU A 694 31.99 -0.72 5.08
CA GLU A 694 33.26 -0.81 4.34
C GLU A 694 33.69 0.54 3.77
N ALA A 695 33.04 1.64 4.14
CA ALA A 695 33.34 2.98 3.62
C ALA A 695 34.84 3.36 3.72
N GLY A 696 35.53 2.90 4.76
CA GLY A 696 36.97 3.09 4.93
C GLY A 696 37.83 2.46 3.85
N ASN A 697 37.45 1.29 3.35
CA ASN A 697 38.19 0.60 2.29
C ASN A 697 38.14 1.36 0.96
N TYR A 698 37.06 2.09 0.73
CA TYR A 698 36.78 2.71 -0.57
C TYR A 698 37.11 4.20 -0.61
N PHE A 699 36.82 4.93 0.46
CA PHE A 699 36.83 6.39 0.45
C PHE A 699 37.89 7.02 1.37
N ALA A 700 38.53 6.25 2.27
CA ALA A 700 39.55 6.82 3.15
C ALA A 700 40.93 6.85 2.46
N THR A 701 41.55 8.02 2.45
CA THR A 701 42.87 8.24 1.86
C THR A 701 43.96 8.26 2.92
N LYS A 702 43.76 9.04 3.99
CA LYS A 702 44.71 9.20 5.09
C LYS A 702 43.97 9.21 6.44
N ILE A 703 44.65 8.79 7.50
CA ILE A 703 44.17 8.87 8.87
C ILE A 703 45.15 9.75 9.64
N HIS A 704 44.63 10.78 10.30
CA HIS A 704 45.39 11.66 11.16
C HIS A 704 45.06 11.35 12.63
N LEU A 705 46.06 10.95 13.40
CA LEU A 705 45.95 10.75 14.85
C LEU A 705 46.60 11.94 15.56
N HIS A 706 45.82 12.74 16.26
CA HIS A 706 46.27 13.93 16.95
C HIS A 706 46.63 13.58 18.40
N LEU A 707 47.83 13.99 18.80
CA LEU A 707 48.40 13.74 20.13
C LEU A 707 48.87 15.07 20.72
N THR A 708 48.59 15.31 21.99
CA THR A 708 49.20 16.43 22.72
C THR A 708 50.53 15.99 23.33
N GLU A 709 51.49 16.92 23.41
CA GLU A 709 52.84 16.69 23.97
C GLU A 709 52.82 16.02 25.36
N SER A 710 51.83 16.36 26.19
CA SER A 710 51.65 15.77 27.53
C SER A 710 51.26 14.29 27.52
N LEU A 711 50.61 13.82 26.44
CA LEU A 711 50.11 12.44 26.32
C LEU A 711 51.09 11.52 25.58
N ALA A 712 52.04 12.08 24.84
CA ALA A 712 52.98 11.33 23.99
C ALA A 712 54.06 10.58 24.81
N ASN A 713 53.68 9.48 25.46
CA ASN A 713 54.59 8.56 26.14
C ASN A 713 54.76 7.23 25.37
N LYS A 714 55.82 6.48 25.70
CA LYS A 714 56.17 5.23 25.00
C LYS A 714 55.10 4.14 25.12
N GLU A 715 54.35 4.12 26.22
CA GLU A 715 53.30 3.12 26.46
C GLU A 715 52.08 3.37 25.57
N LEU A 716 51.64 4.63 25.46
CA LEU A 716 50.55 5.05 24.58
C LEU A 716 50.89 4.78 23.12
N LEU A 717 52.09 5.14 22.67
CA LEU A 717 52.54 4.91 21.28
C LEU A 717 52.59 3.42 20.93
N ASN A 718 52.97 2.55 21.86
CA ASN A 718 52.90 1.11 21.65
C ASN A 718 51.46 0.62 21.51
N LYS A 719 50.55 1.05 22.39
CA LYS A 719 49.11 0.72 22.30
C LYS A 719 48.49 1.21 20.99
N MET A 720 48.84 2.42 20.55
CA MET A 720 48.40 2.94 19.25
C MET A 720 48.87 2.06 18.10
N ARG A 721 50.16 1.69 18.09
CA ARG A 721 50.73 0.82 17.06
C ARG A 721 50.05 -0.54 17.03
N ASP A 722 49.77 -1.13 18.19
CA ASP A 722 49.16 -2.44 18.28
C ASP A 722 47.71 -2.41 17.71
N ILE A 723 46.90 -1.40 18.07
CA ILE A 723 45.55 -1.23 17.50
C ILE A 723 45.61 -0.95 15.98
N CYS A 724 46.58 -0.15 15.51
CA CYS A 724 46.79 0.05 14.08
C CYS A 724 47.18 -1.25 13.36
N ALA A 725 47.98 -2.12 13.97
CA ALA A 725 48.39 -3.40 13.41
C ALA A 725 47.23 -4.42 13.37
N ASP A 726 46.32 -4.34 14.34
CA ASP A 726 45.11 -5.18 14.41
C ASP A 726 44.03 -4.76 13.39
N ASN A 727 44.17 -3.59 12.77
CA ASN A 727 43.23 -3.04 11.79
C ASN A 727 43.90 -2.71 10.44
N PRO A 728 44.49 -3.70 9.72
CA PRO A 728 45.19 -3.45 8.47
C PRO A 728 44.25 -2.92 7.37
N GLY A 729 44.73 -1.98 6.57
CA GLY A 729 43.97 -1.39 5.45
C GLY A 729 44.86 -0.69 4.42
N ASP A 730 44.26 0.18 3.61
CA ASP A 730 44.95 0.87 2.52
C ASP A 730 45.26 2.35 2.80
N SER A 731 44.71 2.94 3.88
CA SER A 731 44.90 4.35 4.20
C SER A 731 46.25 4.63 4.87
N GLU A 732 46.88 5.75 4.48
CA GLU A 732 48.15 6.21 5.06
C GLU A 732 47.94 6.77 6.47
N LEU A 733 48.80 6.41 7.42
CA LEU A 733 48.74 6.90 8.79
C LEU A 733 49.67 8.13 8.99
N ILE A 734 49.10 9.22 9.50
CA ILE A 734 49.81 10.44 9.88
C ILE A 734 49.57 10.69 11.36
N VAL A 735 50.64 10.87 12.13
CA VAL A 735 50.55 11.29 13.54
C VAL A 735 50.80 12.79 13.61
N CYS A 736 49.84 13.53 14.13
CA CYS A 736 49.96 14.96 14.41
C CYS A 736 50.32 15.17 15.88
N LEU A 737 51.52 15.65 16.17
CA LEU A 737 51.92 16.02 17.52
C LEU A 737 51.71 17.52 17.74
N GLU A 738 50.83 17.87 18.65
CA GLU A 738 50.53 19.24 19.08
C GLU A 738 51.38 19.60 20.31
N LEU A 739 52.33 20.50 20.10
CA LEU A 739 53.23 20.99 21.14
C LEU A 739 52.58 22.10 21.96
N THR A 740 53.02 22.27 23.20
CA THR A 740 52.51 23.26 24.19
C THR A 740 52.49 24.73 23.73
N LYS A 741 53.13 25.08 22.60
CA LYS A 741 53.09 26.42 21.98
C LYS A 741 52.14 26.53 20.77
N GLY A 742 51.28 25.54 20.53
CA GLY A 742 50.35 25.51 19.40
C GLY A 742 50.99 25.14 18.06
N VAL A 743 52.23 24.62 18.08
CA VAL A 743 52.94 24.13 16.89
C VAL A 743 52.49 22.68 16.63
N LYS A 744 52.05 22.40 15.40
CA LYS A 744 51.64 21.07 14.96
C LYS A 744 52.71 20.44 14.08
N ILE A 745 53.20 19.27 14.46
CA ILE A 745 54.17 18.48 13.69
C ILE A 745 53.44 17.28 13.11
N PHE A 746 53.46 17.12 11.79
CA PHE A 746 52.89 15.95 11.11
C PHE A 746 54.00 14.96 10.80
N ILE A 747 53.85 13.74 11.28
CA ILE A 747 54.80 12.63 11.13
C ILE A 747 54.10 11.56 10.31
N GLU A 748 54.60 11.29 9.11
CA GLU A 748 54.15 10.15 8.31
C GLU A 748 54.68 8.87 8.93
N ALA A 749 53.79 7.90 9.18
CA ALA A 749 54.18 6.58 9.66
C ALA A 749 54.91 5.80 8.55
N ASP A 750 55.59 4.71 8.95
CA ASP A 750 56.28 3.84 8.01
C ASP A 750 55.31 3.30 6.93
N HIS A 751 55.78 3.16 5.69
CA HIS A 751 54.95 2.79 4.53
C HIS A 751 54.28 1.41 4.69
N GLY A 752 54.79 0.56 5.58
CA GLY A 752 54.20 -0.74 5.92
C GLY A 752 53.02 -0.68 6.90
N LEU A 753 52.78 0.46 7.57
CA LEU A 753 51.70 0.62 8.54
C LEU A 753 50.53 1.38 7.92
N ARG A 754 49.68 0.65 7.21
CA ARG A 754 48.42 1.15 6.62
C ARG A 754 47.22 0.59 7.37
N VAL A 755 46.21 1.43 7.55
CA VAL A 755 45.13 1.17 8.50
C VAL A 755 43.77 1.35 7.83
N ASN A 756 42.81 0.49 8.16
CA ASN A 756 41.42 0.67 7.76
C ASN A 756 40.68 1.45 8.86
N PRO A 757 40.06 2.61 8.57
CA PRO A 757 39.25 3.34 9.54
C PRO A 757 37.87 2.68 9.72
N SER A 758 37.87 1.45 10.23
CA SER A 758 36.67 0.71 10.60
C SER A 758 35.98 1.36 11.80
N MET A 759 34.70 1.05 12.01
CA MET A 759 33.98 1.57 13.17
C MET A 759 34.63 1.14 14.50
N THR A 760 35.16 -0.08 14.55
CA THR A 760 35.91 -0.62 15.70
C THR A 760 37.20 0.18 15.93
N PHE A 761 37.99 0.42 14.88
CA PHE A 761 39.23 1.18 14.96
C PHE A 761 39.00 2.61 15.48
N LEU A 762 38.01 3.31 14.92
CA LEU A 762 37.68 4.68 15.32
C LEU A 762 37.30 4.74 16.79
N LYS A 763 36.46 3.80 17.26
CA LYS A 763 36.01 3.73 18.65
C LYS A 763 37.16 3.42 19.63
N GLU A 764 38.02 2.46 19.29
CA GLU A 764 39.19 2.10 20.12
C GLU A 764 40.21 3.23 20.19
N MET A 765 40.45 3.92 19.07
CA MET A 765 41.35 5.09 19.03
C MET A 765 40.78 6.28 19.79
N ASP A 766 39.49 6.60 19.64
CA ASP A 766 38.85 7.70 20.39
C ASP A 766 38.83 7.41 21.90
N GLN A 767 38.63 6.15 22.31
CA GLN A 767 38.76 5.76 23.73
C GLN A 767 40.19 5.95 24.26
N LEU A 768 41.20 5.71 23.42
CA LEU A 768 42.60 5.80 23.80
C LEU A 768 43.12 7.25 23.79
N LEU A 769 42.69 8.08 22.84
CA LEU A 769 43.22 9.43 22.59
C LEU A 769 42.26 10.56 23.01
N GLY A 770 41.02 10.24 23.35
CA GLY A 770 39.93 11.19 23.58
C GLY A 770 39.18 11.53 22.28
N GLU A 771 37.89 11.87 22.42
CA GLU A 771 37.03 12.26 21.30
C GLU A 771 37.60 13.46 20.53
N GLY A 772 37.59 13.38 19.19
CA GLY A 772 38.07 14.44 18.32
C GLY A 772 39.58 14.42 18.06
N SER A 773 40.28 13.35 18.47
CA SER A 773 41.70 13.15 18.20
C SER A 773 41.96 12.35 16.91
N VAL A 774 40.93 11.73 16.32
CA VAL A 774 41.04 10.93 15.08
C VAL A 774 40.36 11.66 13.93
N PHE A 775 41.08 11.88 12.83
CA PHE A 775 40.52 12.48 11.62
C PHE A 775 40.79 11.61 10.40
N VAL A 776 39.73 11.26 9.66
CA VAL A 776 39.84 10.53 8.40
C VAL A 776 39.80 11.54 7.25
N ALA A 777 40.85 11.58 6.43
CA ALA A 777 40.86 12.30 5.17
C ALA A 777 40.13 11.45 4.11
N VAL A 778 39.05 12.00 3.57
CA VAL A 778 38.13 11.27 2.70
C VAL A 778 38.23 11.80 1.27
N ASP A 779 38.24 10.90 0.30
CA ASP A 779 38.10 11.24 -1.12
C ASP A 779 36.75 11.92 -1.34
N GLN A 780 36.77 13.14 -1.86
CA GLN A 780 35.58 13.96 -2.08
C GLN A 780 34.95 13.73 -3.47
N THR A 781 35.52 12.85 -4.28
CA THR A 781 34.89 12.46 -5.55
C THR A 781 33.53 11.79 -5.27
N PRO A 782 32.44 12.23 -5.93
CA PRO A 782 31.12 11.65 -5.70
C PRO A 782 31.02 10.17 -6.08
N CYS A 783 31.74 9.75 -7.12
CA CYS A 783 31.81 8.37 -7.60
C CYS A 783 33.27 7.99 -7.82
N LEU A 784 33.68 6.77 -7.44
CA LEU A 784 35.06 6.28 -7.52
C LEU A 784 35.41 5.73 -8.90
N ARG A 785 34.43 5.21 -9.65
CA ARG A 785 34.64 4.74 -11.02
C ARG A 785 34.49 5.93 -11.97
N GLU A 786 35.53 6.22 -12.75
CA GLU A 786 35.43 7.20 -13.81
C GLU A 786 34.38 6.79 -14.85
N ASP A 787 33.60 7.79 -15.29
CA ASP A 787 32.58 7.64 -16.33
C ASP A 787 33.22 7.28 -17.68
N THR A 788 33.37 5.98 -17.94
CA THR A 788 33.70 5.46 -19.28
C THR A 788 32.64 5.80 -20.33
N LEU A 789 31.50 6.40 -19.93
CA LEU A 789 30.44 6.89 -20.82
C LEU A 789 30.80 8.21 -21.52
N ASN A 790 31.56 9.11 -20.88
CA ASN A 790 31.86 10.43 -21.47
C ASN A 790 32.98 10.39 -22.53
N GLN A 791 33.88 9.40 -22.50
CA GLN A 791 34.86 9.23 -23.58
C GLN A 791 34.21 8.78 -24.90
N ARG A 792 33.09 8.05 -24.87
CA ARG A 792 32.39 7.63 -26.10
C ARG A 792 31.63 8.78 -26.79
N LYS A 793 31.10 9.75 -26.05
CA LYS A 793 30.48 10.96 -26.65
C LYS A 793 31.53 11.86 -27.31
N ASN A 794 32.70 12.04 -26.68
CA ASN A 794 33.77 12.87 -27.26
C ASN A 794 34.49 12.22 -28.45
N TRP A 795 34.48 10.89 -28.57
CA TRP A 795 35.08 10.21 -29.72
C TRP A 795 34.17 10.26 -30.97
N ASN A 796 32.85 10.23 -30.79
CA ASN A 796 31.90 10.37 -31.90
C ASN A 796 31.76 11.81 -32.41
N ASN A 797 31.86 12.83 -31.55
CA ASN A 797 31.80 14.24 -31.96
C ASN A 797 33.08 14.77 -32.66
N ARG A 798 34.17 13.99 -32.69
CA ARG A 798 35.38 14.31 -33.49
C ARG A 798 35.36 13.67 -34.89
N ARG A 799 34.31 12.93 -35.23
CA ARG A 799 34.12 12.29 -36.54
C ARG A 799 32.80 12.62 -37.25
N SER A 800 32.02 13.57 -36.72
CA SER A 800 30.85 14.16 -37.40
C SER A 800 31.17 15.53 -37.99
#